data_AF-A0A521L3V3-F1
#
_entry.id   AF-A0A521L3V3-F1
#
_cell.length_a   1.000
_cell.length_b   1.000
_cell.length_c   1.000
_cell.angle_alpha   90.00
_cell.angle_beta   90.00
_cell.angle_gamma   90.00
#
_symmetry.space_group_name_H-M   'P 1'
#
loop_
_entity.id
_entity.type
_entity.pdbx_description
1 polymer ?
#
loop_
_entity_poly.entity_id
_entity_poly.type
_entity_poly.pdbx_seq_one_letter_code
_entity_poly.pdbx_strand_id
1 'polypeptide(L)'
;ATQGQVTASGNGSNYNPYLDIFSAKNSDNHSHTGGTGDVALNGLVVAGINSDVLITIELGASAPTLSTTSPYASLSPNLEYVSDVDHFSPVKSWNHQTIQYTIVGAFNPYQNVVNQLVSLTGLTETQVRSALAVPTPTPTMAPSGADPTGDIQRQINALIQQAPYTSDAPGNAFAFGDMLVSAGNVSILAQKLSGNSLAGHSAPAVIARGSPMIKVENRGLDFMDFANLTVTNVTGGNITYRQIDHVDPDSHSNVTFTATPSATPIIDISATYNRVDPDSGLGVDGNGNQLTRKPDIYFDGIVTNEGGLLKITNNLGSIVASQSLNAATIQMVAPNGSFVFLGGIGSFYNSNHDVTAQWAGVQYKPANNDTLTAVMAAATFLGAYGEYSTSPHIGAGGNHPYFYYCCVDGNTGVQQTAANSTIFTARMLMTYYDGLSLYSAIFLPMGSGAPGNGNPNAGSVGSVATLAAMEGPTVQPISTAPWERNTYTGQGVFSNTTYDYTTTSTDAQGNTVTTNHTATYYSPFNCSGCAAYFQVVNIQNDVITPRTANTNAQSNWSSTTPSGYQNPADAPFILGQAIIISAGVINVNGLIQSGTSSNYSVDIGSGALSAINSLKSNSAAFAQAQANARNGSYYDITAAAATQVSTDLKIGVRYNALTDQILVNGVVQGSGGYVYLNGKIISTSTENGVSQGTIAVKGGAGSITVNNTTGLQLVTNTINTGVSAPSVIQIVDQLQQQTTWYVYNPSAAGGQQVSTYRTAGVNASAYTGSMLTGMSGTAGIQYTVKPNMYYQWVDTATLDRPTTSTQFDYGWHYTPNAATGENWTRTVSLVENVMQATGGGGNTGQLQTANFQEVITATGSYHDAGGNTHPEKCCGADAQFNWYQQIYDHLTLTLTNTVKASNPINIQFSGGGASTVNVSSNSGIVINGPINNLSGSTTVIATGANSAITSGANATNPMISGKNVTLQADGGIGTLGANGRPVQVQVYGGNLTATSIDRDIAIAAVGALSINQVAVNSGVPGRAPQGSVFISATGDINSAAAYNVASPVVIGKNVEINSSAGAIGATSAVV
;
A
#
# COMPACT_ATOMS: atom_id res chain seq x y z
N ALA A 1 -15.47 -30.76 2.33
CA ALA A 1 -15.48 -32.23 2.45
C ALA A 1 -16.75 -32.83 1.85
N THR A 2 -16.68 -34.04 1.28
CA THR A 2 -17.86 -34.89 0.99
C THR A 2 -18.27 -35.71 2.23
N GLN A 3 -19.37 -36.46 2.18
CA GLN A 3 -19.85 -37.23 3.33
C GLN A 3 -18.82 -38.28 3.79
N GLY A 4 -18.45 -38.25 5.07
CA GLY A 4 -17.41 -39.11 5.64
C GLY A 4 -15.97 -38.63 5.38
N GLN A 5 -15.78 -37.39 4.91
CA GLN A 5 -14.46 -36.81 4.65
C GLN A 5 -14.08 -35.70 5.62
N VAL A 6 -12.76 -35.56 5.78
CA VAL A 6 -12.10 -34.39 6.35
C VAL A 6 -11.28 -33.74 5.25
N THR A 7 -11.47 -32.44 5.02
CA THR A 7 -10.68 -31.65 4.07
C THR A 7 -10.01 -30.51 4.82
N ALA A 8 -8.69 -30.40 4.70
CA ALA A 8 -7.92 -29.26 5.19
C ALA A 8 -7.43 -28.44 3.99
N SER A 9 -7.53 -27.12 4.07
CA SER A 9 -7.06 -26.18 3.05
C SER A 9 -5.94 -25.30 3.57
N GLY A 10 -5.27 -24.59 2.66
CA GLY A 10 -4.05 -23.82 2.92
C GLY A 10 -2.84 -24.59 2.43
N ASN A 11 -1.85 -23.87 1.88
CA ASN A 11 -0.75 -24.50 1.17
C ASN A 11 0.04 -25.48 2.04
N GLY A 12 -0.04 -25.40 3.38
CA GLY A 12 0.52 -26.42 4.28
C GLY A 12 -0.46 -27.10 5.23
N SER A 13 -1.09 -28.17 4.77
CA SER A 13 -1.83 -29.12 5.61
C SER A 13 -1.03 -30.40 5.83
N ASN A 14 -1.03 -30.91 7.06
CA ASN A 14 -0.51 -32.24 7.38
C ASN A 14 -1.66 -33.05 7.97
N TYR A 15 -1.79 -34.25 7.46
CA TYR A 15 -2.85 -35.19 7.77
C TYR A 15 -2.21 -36.45 8.35
N ASN A 16 -2.49 -36.74 9.61
CA ASN A 16 -2.03 -37.98 10.22
C ASN A 16 -2.82 -39.16 9.60
N PRO A 17 -2.16 -40.16 8.96
CA PRO A 17 -2.78 -41.08 8.02
C PRO A 17 -3.71 -42.15 8.59
N TYR A 18 -4.00 -42.18 9.90
CA TYR A 18 -4.92 -43.16 10.49
C TYR A 18 -6.33 -42.61 10.69
N LEU A 19 -6.90 -42.07 9.61
CA LEU A 19 -8.34 -41.84 9.52
C LEU A 19 -8.97 -43.13 9.02
N ASP A 20 -9.47 -43.95 9.96
CA ASP A 20 -10.36 -45.04 9.60
C ASP A 20 -11.68 -44.42 9.15
N ILE A 21 -11.76 -44.15 7.85
CA ILE A 21 -13.04 -44.00 7.17
C ILE A 21 -13.62 -45.41 7.17
N PHE A 22 -14.70 -45.66 7.91
CA PHE A 22 -15.44 -46.93 7.79
C PHE A 22 -16.14 -46.98 6.41
N SER A 23 -15.36 -47.17 5.34
CA SER A 23 -15.86 -47.69 4.08
C SER A 23 -15.75 -49.21 4.13
N ALA A 24 -16.56 -49.83 4.98
CA ALA A 24 -16.79 -51.27 4.86
C ALA A 24 -17.68 -51.47 3.63
N LYS A 25 -17.05 -51.73 2.49
CA LYS A 25 -17.75 -52.29 1.33
C LYS A 25 -18.34 -53.64 1.75
N ASN A 26 -19.64 -53.68 2.05
CA ASN A 26 -20.42 -54.90 2.00
C ASN A 26 -21.61 -54.65 1.08
N SER A 27 -21.57 -55.35 -0.06
CA SER A 27 -22.67 -55.52 -0.99
C SER A 27 -23.72 -56.46 -0.40
N ASP A 28 -24.98 -56.02 -0.41
CA ASP A 28 -26.16 -56.88 -0.54
C ASP A 28 -27.12 -56.19 -1.52
N ASN A 29 -27.69 -56.97 -2.43
CA ASN A 29 -28.49 -56.59 -3.60
C ASN A 29 -29.89 -56.02 -3.28
N HIS A 30 -30.06 -55.24 -2.21
CA HIS A 30 -31.35 -54.59 -1.90
C HIS A 30 -31.18 -53.13 -1.45
N SER A 31 -31.24 -52.24 -2.45
CA SER A 31 -31.86 -50.90 -2.44
C SER A 31 -31.69 -49.93 -1.25
N HIS A 32 -30.54 -49.86 -0.57
CA HIS A 32 -30.17 -48.65 0.18
C HIS A 32 -28.67 -48.32 0.03
N THR A 33 -28.37 -47.32 -0.79
CA THR A 33 -27.06 -46.68 -0.90
C THR A 33 -26.91 -45.65 0.22
N GLY A 34 -26.67 -46.10 1.44
CA GLY A 34 -26.37 -45.23 2.58
C GLY A 34 -25.11 -45.73 3.29
N GLY A 35 -23.93 -45.39 2.77
CA GLY A 35 -22.71 -45.51 3.56
C GLY A 35 -22.82 -44.60 4.79
N THR A 36 -22.39 -45.07 5.97
CA THR A 36 -22.69 -44.44 7.27
C THR A 36 -22.01 -43.10 7.52
N GLY A 37 -21.29 -42.51 6.56
CA GLY A 37 -20.77 -41.13 6.63
C GLY A 37 -19.99 -40.74 7.89
N ASP A 38 -19.56 -41.68 8.73
CA ASP A 38 -18.93 -41.45 10.03
C ASP A 38 -17.43 -41.18 9.87
N VAL A 39 -16.88 -40.36 10.77
CA VAL A 39 -15.46 -40.01 10.82
C VAL A 39 -14.88 -40.38 12.18
N ALA A 40 -13.81 -41.18 12.19
CA ALA A 40 -13.02 -41.47 13.38
C ALA A 40 -11.63 -40.81 13.25
N LEU A 41 -11.27 -39.97 14.23
CA LEU A 41 -9.97 -39.32 14.32
C LEU A 41 -9.10 -40.04 15.36
N ASN A 42 -7.94 -40.51 14.92
CA ASN A 42 -6.96 -41.18 15.79
C ASN A 42 -5.68 -40.34 15.95
N GLY A 43 -5.66 -39.09 15.46
CA GLY A 43 -4.47 -38.25 15.42
C GLY A 43 -4.76 -36.75 15.23
N LEU A 44 -3.75 -36.04 14.73
CA LEU A 44 -3.74 -34.58 14.58
C LEU A 44 -4.02 -34.16 13.13
N VAL A 45 -5.01 -33.28 12.94
CA VAL A 45 -5.30 -32.57 11.69
C VAL A 45 -4.92 -31.11 11.87
N VAL A 46 -3.95 -30.60 11.10
CA VAL A 46 -3.58 -29.18 11.15
C VAL A 46 -3.68 -28.56 9.76
N ALA A 47 -4.41 -27.46 9.67
CA ALA A 47 -4.43 -26.57 8.52
C ALA A 47 -3.67 -25.27 8.83
N GLY A 48 -2.87 -24.79 7.88
CA GLY A 48 -2.06 -23.58 8.06
C GLY A 48 -0.81 -23.83 8.91
N ILE A 49 -0.11 -24.94 8.68
CA ILE A 49 1.07 -25.32 9.46
C ILE A 49 2.18 -24.26 9.36
N ASN A 50 2.32 -23.62 8.20
CA ASN A 50 3.22 -22.48 7.97
C ASN A 50 2.44 -21.16 8.00
N SER A 51 1.66 -20.95 9.05
CA SER A 51 0.99 -19.68 9.26
C SER A 51 1.93 -18.61 9.80
N ASP A 52 3.16 -18.92 10.20
CA ASP A 52 4.06 -17.90 10.74
C ASP A 52 5.55 -18.22 10.60
N VAL A 53 6.29 -17.17 10.27
CA VAL A 53 7.76 -17.15 10.15
C VAL A 53 8.26 -15.92 10.88
N LEU A 54 9.09 -16.11 11.90
CA LEU A 54 9.69 -15.02 12.69
C LEU A 54 11.21 -15.15 12.66
N ILE A 55 11.88 -14.24 11.94
CA ILE A 55 13.34 -14.20 11.82
C ILE A 55 13.90 -13.02 12.63
N THR A 56 14.98 -13.25 13.37
CA THR A 56 15.70 -12.20 14.10
C THR A 56 17.18 -12.23 13.76
N ILE A 57 17.75 -11.05 13.51
CA ILE A 57 19.19 -10.83 13.31
C ILE A 57 19.66 -9.93 14.45
N GLU A 58 20.45 -10.49 15.37
CA GLU A 58 21.02 -9.73 16.48
C GLU A 58 22.22 -8.88 16.03
N LEU A 59 22.54 -7.84 16.79
CA LEU A 59 23.69 -6.99 16.52
C LEU A 59 24.99 -7.81 16.53
N GLY A 60 25.68 -7.86 15.39
CA GLY A 60 26.93 -8.62 15.22
C GLY A 60 26.73 -10.13 15.07
N ALA A 61 25.50 -10.59 14.81
CA ALA A 61 25.22 -12.00 14.57
C ALA A 61 25.93 -12.52 13.31
N SER A 62 26.47 -13.74 13.39
CA SER A 62 27.02 -14.45 12.22
C SER A 62 25.97 -15.26 11.46
N ALA A 63 24.76 -15.39 12.01
CA ALA A 63 23.64 -16.10 11.41
C ALA A 63 22.30 -15.56 11.97
N PRO A 64 21.21 -15.54 11.18
CA PRO A 64 19.88 -15.24 11.68
C PRO A 64 19.31 -16.42 12.47
N THR A 65 18.30 -16.14 13.32
CA THR A 65 17.51 -17.17 14.02
C THR A 65 16.09 -17.18 13.50
N LEU A 66 15.54 -18.36 13.23
CA LEU A 66 14.13 -18.56 12.88
C LEU A 66 13.35 -19.09 14.09
N SER A 67 12.13 -18.61 14.26
CA SER A 67 11.13 -19.19 15.14
C SER A 67 9.79 -19.28 14.42
N THR A 68 9.00 -20.29 14.78
CA THR A 68 7.66 -20.52 14.25
C THR A 68 6.83 -21.18 15.35
N THR A 69 5.53 -20.92 15.34
CA THR A 69 4.56 -21.56 16.22
C THR A 69 3.96 -22.82 15.57
N SER A 70 4.53 -23.29 14.45
CA SER A 70 4.23 -24.57 13.85
C SER A 70 4.42 -25.73 14.85
N PRO A 71 3.44 -26.64 14.99
CA PRO A 71 3.52 -27.76 15.91
C PRO A 71 4.40 -28.93 15.43
N TYR A 72 5.03 -28.84 14.24
CA TYR A 72 5.79 -29.94 13.63
C TYR A 72 7.29 -29.66 13.53
N ALA A 73 8.09 -30.57 14.09
CA ALA A 73 9.56 -30.48 14.15
C ALA A 73 10.29 -30.67 12.81
N SER A 74 9.63 -31.21 11.77
CA SER A 74 10.21 -31.38 10.43
C SER A 74 10.30 -30.08 9.64
N LEU A 75 9.49 -29.08 10.02
CA LEU A 75 9.75 -27.68 9.70
C LEU A 75 10.79 -27.20 10.72
N SER A 76 12.03 -27.64 10.50
CA SER A 76 13.16 -27.33 11.37
C SER A 76 13.17 -25.82 11.65
N PRO A 77 13.24 -25.36 12.92
CA PRO A 77 13.37 -23.94 13.26
C PRO A 77 14.74 -23.37 12.87
N ASN A 78 15.47 -24.06 12.00
CA ASN A 78 16.77 -23.67 11.50
C ASN A 78 16.62 -23.21 10.05
N LEU A 79 17.29 -22.11 9.74
CA LEU A 79 17.46 -21.65 8.37
C LEU A 79 18.51 -22.50 7.65
N GLU A 80 18.34 -22.69 6.35
CA GLU A 80 19.30 -23.38 5.51
C GLU A 80 20.27 -22.36 4.91
N TYR A 81 21.55 -22.46 5.29
CA TYR A 81 22.58 -21.63 4.67
C TYR A 81 22.96 -22.17 3.29
N VAL A 82 22.85 -21.33 2.27
CA VAL A 82 23.28 -21.60 0.90
C VAL A 82 24.49 -20.71 0.59
N SER A 83 25.48 -21.22 -0.13
CA SER A 83 26.75 -20.48 -0.34
C SER A 83 26.65 -19.29 -1.30
N ASP A 84 25.59 -19.20 -2.11
CA ASP A 84 25.36 -18.13 -3.09
C ASP A 84 23.85 -17.98 -3.38
N VAL A 85 23.42 -16.77 -3.75
CA VAL A 85 22.02 -16.43 -4.08
C VAL A 85 21.51 -17.13 -5.33
N ASP A 86 22.38 -17.40 -6.31
CA ASP A 86 22.03 -18.12 -7.54
C ASP A 86 21.66 -19.60 -7.30
N HIS A 87 21.98 -20.12 -6.12
CA HIS A 87 21.62 -21.48 -5.69
C HIS A 87 20.34 -21.52 -4.84
N PHE A 88 19.66 -20.39 -4.64
CA PHE A 88 18.33 -20.42 -4.05
C PHE A 88 17.39 -21.27 -4.88
N SER A 89 16.66 -22.15 -4.20
CA SER A 89 15.61 -22.92 -4.83
C SER A 89 14.57 -21.96 -5.40
N PRO A 90 14.17 -22.09 -6.67
CA PRO A 90 13.06 -21.30 -7.22
C PRO A 90 11.72 -21.71 -6.60
N VAL A 91 11.73 -22.75 -5.76
CA VAL A 91 10.56 -23.28 -5.09
C VAL A 91 10.44 -22.61 -3.72
N LYS A 92 9.26 -22.05 -3.44
CA LYS A 92 8.91 -21.40 -2.17
C LYS A 92 9.31 -22.24 -0.96
N SER A 93 9.75 -21.59 0.12
CA SER A 93 10.20 -22.25 1.36
C SER A 93 9.24 -23.28 1.92
N TRP A 94 7.93 -23.10 1.75
CA TRP A 94 6.94 -24.12 2.10
C TRP A 94 7.15 -25.44 1.32
N ASN A 95 7.28 -25.36 0.00
CA ASN A 95 7.50 -26.55 -0.84
C ASN A 95 8.88 -27.17 -0.58
N HIS A 96 9.87 -26.34 -0.25
CA HIS A 96 11.22 -26.77 0.12
C HIS A 96 11.31 -27.27 1.58
N GLN A 97 10.31 -26.96 2.42
CA GLN A 97 10.24 -27.21 3.87
C GLN A 97 11.24 -26.44 4.76
N THR A 98 12.22 -25.75 4.18
CA THR A 98 13.18 -24.87 4.87
C THR A 98 13.25 -23.51 4.19
N ILE A 99 13.53 -22.46 4.97
CA ILE A 99 13.83 -21.13 4.43
C ILE A 99 15.34 -21.07 4.20
N GLN A 100 15.71 -20.77 2.95
CA GLN A 100 17.10 -20.60 2.54
C GLN A 100 17.56 -19.16 2.79
N TYR A 101 18.80 -19.01 3.21
CA TYR A 101 19.46 -17.72 3.35
C TYR A 101 20.94 -17.81 2.97
N THR A 102 21.53 -16.66 2.65
CA THR A 102 22.97 -16.52 2.51
C THR A 102 23.46 -15.21 3.12
N ILE A 103 24.77 -15.06 3.25
CA ILE A 103 25.42 -13.84 3.70
C ILE A 103 26.30 -13.35 2.55
N VAL A 104 25.85 -12.30 1.86
CA VAL A 104 26.61 -11.67 0.79
C VAL A 104 27.62 -10.71 1.44
N GLY A 105 28.89 -11.13 1.45
CA GLY A 105 29.98 -10.32 1.97
C GLY A 105 30.35 -9.16 1.04
N ALA A 106 30.80 -8.05 1.61
CA ALA A 106 31.25 -6.86 0.88
C ALA A 106 30.21 -6.23 -0.07
N PHE A 107 28.91 -6.46 0.19
CA PHE A 107 27.84 -5.76 -0.50
C PHE A 107 27.96 -4.25 -0.26
N ASN A 108 27.99 -3.48 -1.35
CA ASN A 108 28.02 -2.02 -1.31
C ASN A 108 26.86 -1.50 -2.19
N PRO A 109 25.90 -0.77 -1.61
CA PRO A 109 24.72 -0.37 -2.35
C PRO A 109 24.99 0.77 -3.34
N TYR A 110 25.95 1.66 -3.06
CA TYR A 110 26.36 2.67 -4.03
C TYR A 110 27.04 2.01 -5.24
N GLN A 111 27.88 1.00 -5.01
CA GLN A 111 28.46 0.21 -6.10
C GLN A 111 27.38 -0.50 -6.92
N ASN A 112 26.32 -1.02 -6.28
CA ASN A 112 25.20 -1.64 -7.00
C ASN A 112 24.52 -0.64 -7.96
N VAL A 113 24.23 0.58 -7.50
CA VAL A 113 23.70 1.67 -8.34
C VAL A 113 24.63 1.97 -9.51
N VAL A 114 25.94 2.09 -9.26
CA VAL A 114 26.95 2.33 -10.30
C VAL A 114 26.96 1.18 -11.32
N ASN A 115 26.95 -0.07 -10.88
CA ASN A 115 26.94 -1.24 -11.76
C ASN A 115 25.69 -1.28 -12.66
N GLN A 116 24.52 -0.97 -12.10
CA GLN A 116 23.27 -0.90 -12.87
C GLN A 116 23.34 0.22 -13.92
N LEU A 117 23.83 1.42 -13.55
CA LEU A 117 24.01 2.52 -14.49
C LEU A 117 25.01 2.18 -15.61
N VAL A 118 26.13 1.52 -15.29
CA VAL A 118 27.08 1.01 -16.29
C VAL A 118 26.37 0.06 -17.27
N SER A 119 25.56 -0.87 -16.75
CA SER A 119 24.82 -1.82 -17.58
C SER A 119 23.79 -1.16 -18.49
N LEU A 120 23.06 -0.14 -18.03
CA LEU A 120 22.00 0.52 -18.80
C LEU A 120 22.53 1.54 -19.82
N THR A 121 23.67 2.17 -19.51
CA THR A 121 24.23 3.28 -20.30
C THR A 121 25.41 2.89 -21.19
N GLY A 122 26.06 1.74 -20.90
CA GLY A 122 27.29 1.32 -21.56
C GLY A 122 28.52 2.17 -21.21
N LEU A 123 28.40 3.12 -20.26
CA LEU A 123 29.51 3.93 -19.77
C LEU A 123 30.43 3.10 -18.86
N THR A 124 31.68 3.53 -18.74
CA THR A 124 32.60 2.95 -17.74
C THR A 124 32.23 3.39 -16.32
N GLU A 125 32.59 2.59 -15.32
CA GLU A 125 32.40 2.93 -13.91
C GLU A 125 32.96 4.32 -13.57
N THR A 126 34.16 4.65 -14.04
CA THR A 126 34.78 5.97 -13.82
C THR A 126 33.94 7.11 -14.37
N GLN A 127 33.34 6.95 -15.55
CA GLN A 127 32.45 7.95 -16.16
C GLN A 127 31.16 8.11 -15.35
N VAL A 128 30.55 7.00 -14.91
CA VAL A 128 29.35 7.02 -14.08
C VAL A 128 29.62 7.73 -12.75
N ARG A 129 30.69 7.33 -12.03
CA ARG A 129 31.07 7.96 -10.77
C ARG A 129 31.39 9.46 -10.92
N SER A 130 32.05 9.85 -12.01
CA SER A 130 32.33 11.27 -12.29
C SER A 130 31.04 12.08 -12.47
N ALA A 131 30.04 11.51 -13.14
CA ALA A 131 28.75 12.16 -13.36
C ALA A 131 27.90 12.21 -12.08
N LEU A 132 27.99 11.21 -11.20
CA LEU A 132 27.30 11.19 -9.90
C LEU A 132 27.98 12.05 -8.83
N ALA A 133 29.27 12.42 -8.99
CA ALA A 133 30.02 13.21 -8.03
C ALA A 133 29.62 14.70 -7.98
N VAL A 134 28.80 15.16 -8.93
CA VAL A 134 28.33 16.55 -8.97
C VAL A 134 27.25 16.76 -7.89
N PRO A 135 27.22 17.90 -7.15
CA PRO A 135 26.29 18.12 -6.03
C PRO A 135 24.80 17.93 -6.35
N THR A 136 24.43 18.09 -7.61
CA THR A 136 23.11 17.75 -8.16
C THR A 136 23.34 17.00 -9.48
N PRO A 137 23.45 15.66 -9.44
CA PRO A 137 23.65 14.86 -10.63
C PRO A 137 22.48 15.08 -11.59
N THR A 138 22.73 15.70 -12.73
CA THR A 138 21.70 15.90 -13.75
C THR A 138 21.59 14.63 -14.61
N PRO A 139 20.37 14.16 -14.94
CA PRO A 139 20.19 13.05 -15.86
C PRO A 139 20.68 13.44 -17.26
N THR A 140 21.96 13.21 -17.51
CA THR A 140 22.66 13.44 -18.78
C THR A 140 23.08 12.12 -19.43
N MET A 141 22.95 11.01 -18.70
CA MET A 141 23.23 9.67 -19.19
C MET A 141 22.05 9.17 -20.03
N ALA A 142 22.38 8.50 -21.13
CA ALA A 142 21.41 7.93 -22.06
C ALA A 142 21.57 6.40 -22.16
N PRO A 143 20.52 5.66 -22.53
CA PRO A 143 20.58 4.23 -22.82
C PRO A 143 21.61 3.90 -23.90
N SER A 144 22.32 2.78 -23.76
CA SER A 144 23.24 2.27 -24.79
C SER A 144 22.54 1.60 -26.00
N GLY A 145 21.21 1.49 -25.97
CA GLY A 145 20.40 0.79 -26.97
C GLY A 145 19.07 1.46 -27.26
N ALA A 146 18.21 0.78 -28.03
CA ALA A 146 16.88 1.28 -28.35
C ALA A 146 15.99 1.30 -27.10
N ASP A 147 15.35 2.44 -26.85
CA ASP A 147 14.40 2.64 -25.75
C ASP A 147 13.10 3.26 -26.28
N PRO A 148 12.33 2.54 -27.11
CA PRO A 148 11.15 3.09 -27.78
C PRO A 148 10.03 3.45 -26.79
N THR A 149 10.02 2.84 -25.60
CA THR A 149 9.04 3.09 -24.54
C THR A 149 9.53 4.09 -23.49
N GLY A 150 10.82 4.46 -23.49
CA GLY A 150 11.42 5.36 -22.51
C GLY A 150 11.65 4.74 -21.13
N ASP A 151 11.51 3.41 -21.01
CA ASP A 151 11.60 2.70 -19.73
C ASP A 151 13.04 2.62 -19.22
N ILE A 152 14.02 2.43 -20.11
CA ILE A 152 15.44 2.36 -19.74
C ILE A 152 15.91 3.73 -19.25
N GLN A 153 15.55 4.80 -19.98
CA GLN A 153 15.85 6.17 -19.56
C GLN A 153 15.20 6.50 -18.22
N ARG A 154 13.98 6.04 -17.98
CA ARG A 154 13.31 6.20 -16.68
C ARG A 154 14.11 5.54 -15.54
N GLN A 155 14.56 4.30 -15.74
CA GLN A 155 15.39 3.59 -14.74
C GLN A 155 16.72 4.31 -14.48
N ILE A 156 17.41 4.76 -15.53
CA ILE A 156 18.63 5.57 -15.42
C ILE A 156 18.37 6.81 -14.57
N ASN A 157 17.30 7.56 -14.87
CA ASN A 157 16.97 8.78 -14.15
C ASN A 157 16.70 8.51 -12.66
N ALA A 158 15.99 7.43 -12.34
CA ALA A 158 15.70 7.06 -10.97
C ALA A 158 16.96 6.67 -10.18
N LEU A 159 17.88 5.93 -10.79
CA LEU A 159 19.18 5.57 -10.18
C LEU A 159 20.05 6.80 -9.91
N ILE A 160 20.05 7.78 -10.83
CA ILE A 160 20.73 9.07 -10.64
C ILE A 160 20.13 9.82 -9.44
N GLN A 161 18.80 9.82 -9.26
CA GLN A 161 18.15 10.43 -8.10
C GLN A 161 18.40 9.65 -6.80
N GLN A 162 18.61 8.33 -6.86
CA GLN A 162 18.87 7.49 -5.69
C GLN A 162 20.30 7.66 -5.15
N ALA A 163 21.29 7.87 -6.03
CA ALA A 163 22.71 7.87 -5.67
C ALA A 163 23.06 8.80 -4.48
N PRO A 164 22.55 10.04 -4.35
CA PRO A 164 22.85 10.91 -3.22
C PRO A 164 22.37 10.40 -1.86
N TYR A 165 21.40 9.47 -1.84
CA TYR A 165 20.81 8.90 -0.63
C TYR A 165 21.35 7.50 -0.31
N THR A 166 22.33 7.01 -1.08
CA THR A 166 22.86 5.65 -0.98
C THR A 166 24.24 5.67 -0.31
N SER A 167 24.46 4.80 0.67
CA SER A 167 25.75 4.73 1.38
C SER A 167 26.84 4.10 0.51
N ASP A 168 28.00 4.75 0.39
CA ASP A 168 29.18 4.18 -0.28
C ASP A 168 30.11 3.52 0.75
N ALA A 169 29.62 2.41 1.34
CA ALA A 169 30.37 1.63 2.31
C ALA A 169 29.99 0.15 2.21
N PRO A 170 30.98 -0.76 2.14
CA PRO A 170 30.72 -2.20 2.09
C PRO A 170 30.27 -2.75 3.46
N GLY A 171 29.44 -3.78 3.42
CA GLY A 171 28.95 -4.52 4.58
C GLY A 171 28.46 -5.92 4.21
N ASN A 172 27.95 -6.66 5.20
CA ASN A 172 27.28 -7.93 4.94
C ASN A 172 25.81 -7.69 4.62
N ALA A 173 25.25 -8.45 3.69
CA ALA A 173 23.80 -8.52 3.47
C ALA A 173 23.28 -9.92 3.78
N PHE A 174 22.28 -10.02 4.65
CA PHE A 174 21.52 -11.26 4.85
C PHE A 174 20.46 -11.35 3.76
N ALA A 175 20.72 -12.18 2.75
CA ALA A 175 19.79 -12.43 1.67
C ALA A 175 18.94 -13.65 1.98
N PHE A 176 17.61 -13.52 1.87
CA PHE A 176 16.65 -14.59 2.13
C PHE A 176 15.97 -15.02 0.83
N GLY A 177 15.87 -16.33 0.63
CA GLY A 177 15.13 -16.93 -0.47
C GLY A 177 13.61 -16.77 -0.33
N ASP A 178 12.89 -17.38 -1.27
CA ASP A 178 11.44 -17.27 -1.37
C ASP A 178 10.70 -17.77 -0.11
N MET A 179 9.85 -16.92 0.47
CA MET A 179 9.03 -17.25 1.64
C MET A 179 7.54 -17.32 1.30
N LEU A 180 6.87 -18.37 1.79
CA LEU A 180 5.41 -18.55 1.66
C LEU A 180 4.80 -18.90 3.01
N VAL A 181 3.82 -18.12 3.44
CA VAL A 181 2.95 -18.45 4.58
C VAL A 181 1.48 -18.47 4.15
N SER A 182 0.71 -19.33 4.80
CA SER A 182 -0.69 -19.53 4.44
C SER A 182 -1.53 -19.79 5.68
N ALA A 183 -2.70 -19.16 5.72
CA ALA A 183 -3.74 -19.53 6.66
C ALA A 183 -4.34 -20.88 6.26
N GLY A 184 -5.05 -21.55 7.17
CA GLY A 184 -5.68 -22.82 6.86
C GLY A 184 -7.06 -22.98 7.49
N ASN A 185 -7.95 -23.66 6.78
CA ASN A 185 -9.26 -24.04 7.26
C ASN A 185 -9.38 -25.56 7.31
N VAL A 186 -10.24 -26.06 8.20
CA VAL A 186 -10.64 -27.46 8.21
C VAL A 186 -12.14 -27.54 8.01
N SER A 187 -12.57 -28.36 7.06
CA SER A 187 -13.97 -28.70 6.86
C SER A 187 -14.17 -30.20 7.07
N ILE A 188 -15.12 -30.54 7.94
CA ILE A 188 -15.49 -31.91 8.30
C ILE A 188 -16.98 -32.07 7.98
N LEU A 189 -17.30 -33.08 7.19
CA LEU A 189 -18.69 -33.46 6.91
C LEU A 189 -18.88 -34.93 7.32
N ALA A 190 -19.59 -35.15 8.44
CA ALA A 190 -19.79 -36.47 9.01
C ALA A 190 -21.20 -36.67 9.58
N GLN A 191 -21.69 -37.91 9.61
CA GLN A 191 -22.89 -38.29 10.37
C GLN A 191 -22.59 -38.37 11.87
N LYS A 192 -21.46 -38.98 12.25
CA LYS A 192 -20.87 -38.97 13.60
C LYS A 192 -19.36 -38.70 13.55
N LEU A 193 -18.83 -37.97 14.55
CA LEU A 193 -17.39 -37.75 14.72
C LEU A 193 -16.90 -38.35 16.04
N SER A 194 -15.93 -39.27 15.99
CA SER A 194 -15.37 -39.89 17.20
C SER A 194 -13.86 -39.73 17.30
N GLY A 195 -13.33 -39.56 18.50
CA GLY A 195 -11.90 -39.52 18.79
C GLY A 195 -11.43 -40.78 19.51
N ASN A 196 -10.47 -41.51 18.96
CA ASN A 196 -9.88 -42.67 19.63
C ASN A 196 -8.48 -42.33 20.16
N SER A 197 -8.31 -42.29 21.48
CA SER A 197 -6.98 -42.13 22.08
C SER A 197 -6.35 -43.52 22.27
N LEU A 198 -5.43 -43.90 21.40
CA LEU A 198 -4.60 -45.08 21.60
C LEU A 198 -3.70 -44.88 22.82
N ALA A 199 -3.49 -45.94 23.62
CA ALA A 199 -2.61 -45.87 24.79
C ALA A 199 -1.20 -45.40 24.38
N GLY A 200 -0.70 -44.34 25.02
CA GLY A 200 0.60 -43.72 24.71
C GLY A 200 0.56 -42.58 23.68
N HIS A 201 -0.60 -42.21 23.15
CA HIS A 201 -0.75 -41.11 22.18
C HIS A 201 -1.64 -39.99 22.74
N SER A 202 -1.33 -38.74 22.39
CA SER A 202 -2.16 -37.57 22.71
C SER A 202 -3.55 -37.68 22.07
N ALA A 203 -4.58 -37.16 22.75
CA ALA A 203 -5.96 -37.15 22.24
C ALA A 203 -6.03 -36.50 20.83
N PRO A 204 -6.89 -37.00 19.93
CA PRO A 204 -7.01 -36.47 18.58
C PRO A 204 -7.45 -35.00 18.60
N ALA A 205 -6.87 -34.22 17.69
CA ALA A 205 -7.08 -32.78 17.65
C ALA A 205 -7.18 -32.25 16.22
N VAL A 206 -7.96 -31.19 16.04
CA VAL A 206 -8.16 -30.47 14.79
C VAL A 206 -7.80 -29.02 15.02
N ILE A 207 -6.79 -28.53 14.31
CA ILE A 207 -6.27 -27.17 14.45
C ILE A 207 -6.39 -26.45 13.10
N ALA A 208 -7.08 -25.31 13.09
CA ALA A 208 -7.11 -24.41 11.93
C ALA A 208 -6.48 -23.07 12.32
N ARG A 209 -5.45 -22.64 11.57
CA ARG A 209 -4.70 -21.42 11.88
C ARG A 209 -5.07 -20.27 10.93
N GLY A 210 -5.44 -19.10 11.48
CA GLY A 210 -5.98 -17.99 10.68
C GLY A 210 -5.13 -16.73 10.52
N SER A 211 -3.97 -16.62 11.17
CA SER A 211 -3.16 -15.39 11.21
C SER A 211 -1.82 -15.55 10.47
N PRO A 212 -1.81 -15.64 9.13
CA PRO A 212 -0.57 -15.79 8.38
C PRO A 212 0.36 -14.59 8.58
N MET A 213 1.61 -14.83 8.96
CA MET A 213 2.60 -13.80 9.31
C MET A 213 3.99 -14.10 8.76
N ILE A 214 4.60 -13.11 8.13
CA ILE A 214 6.06 -13.07 7.94
C ILE A 214 6.58 -11.92 8.76
N LYS A 215 7.49 -12.18 9.70
CA LYS A 215 8.15 -11.14 10.49
C LYS A 215 9.66 -11.31 10.42
N VAL A 216 10.36 -10.24 10.08
CA VAL A 216 11.83 -10.20 10.11
C VAL A 216 12.27 -8.96 10.85
N GLU A 217 13.07 -9.15 11.90
CA GLU A 217 13.61 -8.06 12.73
C GLU A 217 15.15 -8.09 12.70
N ASN A 218 15.75 -7.05 12.14
CA ASN A 218 17.18 -6.80 12.18
C ASN A 218 17.51 -5.73 13.23
N ARG A 219 18.21 -6.15 14.27
CA ARG A 219 18.70 -5.30 15.37
C ARG A 219 20.14 -4.83 15.14
N GLY A 220 20.76 -5.24 14.03
CA GLY A 220 22.14 -4.97 13.67
C GLY A 220 22.33 -3.84 12.64
N LEU A 221 23.55 -3.79 12.10
CA LEU A 221 24.01 -2.81 11.09
C LEU A 221 24.15 -3.40 9.67
N ASP A 222 23.90 -4.70 9.53
CA ASP A 222 24.00 -5.40 8.26
C ASP A 222 22.73 -5.19 7.44
N PHE A 223 22.85 -5.36 6.12
CA PHE A 223 21.74 -5.18 5.19
C PHE A 223 20.82 -6.40 5.21
N MET A 224 19.56 -6.22 4.81
CA MET A 224 18.64 -7.32 4.53
C MET A 224 18.24 -7.28 3.07
N ASP A 225 18.19 -8.45 2.44
CA ASP A 225 17.69 -8.61 1.08
C ASP A 225 16.68 -9.76 1.03
N PHE A 226 15.58 -9.54 0.31
CA PHE A 226 14.46 -10.46 0.24
C PHE A 226 14.12 -10.77 -1.22
N ALA A 227 14.08 -12.07 -1.52
CA ALA A 227 13.40 -12.59 -2.70
C ALA A 227 11.87 -12.49 -2.51
N ASN A 228 11.09 -13.43 -3.05
CA ASN A 228 9.64 -13.28 -3.05
C ASN A 228 9.03 -13.56 -1.67
N LEU A 229 8.21 -12.64 -1.15
CA LEU A 229 7.45 -12.81 0.09
C LEU A 229 5.97 -12.98 -0.22
N THR A 230 5.37 -14.11 0.14
CA THR A 230 3.99 -14.41 -0.22
C THR A 230 3.16 -14.82 0.99
N VAL A 231 2.06 -14.10 1.21
CA VAL A 231 0.95 -14.49 2.07
C VAL A 231 -0.25 -14.82 1.18
N THR A 232 -0.77 -16.05 1.30
CA THR A 232 -1.90 -16.48 0.46
C THR A 232 -3.20 -15.76 0.82
N ASN A 233 -4.07 -15.50 -0.16
CA ASN A 233 -5.42 -14.94 0.05
C ASN A 233 -6.45 -15.87 0.72
N VAL A 234 -6.01 -16.98 1.32
CA VAL A 234 -6.90 -17.88 2.06
C VAL A 234 -7.26 -17.23 3.39
N THR A 235 -8.53 -16.89 3.60
CA THR A 235 -9.05 -16.56 4.94
C THR A 235 -8.99 -17.81 5.79
N GLY A 236 -8.23 -17.83 6.87
CA GLY A 236 -7.98 -19.05 7.65
C GLY A 236 -8.51 -19.04 9.08
N GLY A 237 -8.27 -20.14 9.77
CA GLY A 237 -8.61 -20.31 11.18
C GLY A 237 -10.02 -20.86 11.39
N ASN A 238 -10.73 -21.19 10.33
CA ASN A 238 -12.10 -21.70 10.43
C ASN A 238 -12.10 -23.22 10.49
N ILE A 239 -12.88 -23.74 11.43
CA ILE A 239 -13.24 -25.15 11.47
C ILE A 239 -14.74 -25.23 11.21
N THR A 240 -15.12 -25.80 10.08
CA THR A 240 -16.53 -26.02 9.74
C THR A 240 -16.85 -27.49 9.89
N TYR A 241 -17.65 -27.82 10.91
CA TYR A 241 -18.27 -29.13 11.08
C TYR A 241 -19.76 -29.04 10.76
N ARG A 242 -20.26 -29.89 9.85
CA ARG A 242 -21.70 -30.06 9.60
C ARG A 242 -22.11 -31.50 9.88
N GLN A 243 -23.07 -31.66 10.78
CA GLN A 243 -23.74 -32.92 11.07
C GLN A 243 -24.96 -33.06 10.16
N ILE A 244 -25.10 -34.20 9.48
CA ILE A 244 -26.13 -34.40 8.43
C ILE A 244 -27.52 -34.68 9.03
N ASP A 245 -27.61 -35.27 10.23
CA ASP A 245 -28.88 -35.59 10.90
C ASP A 245 -28.83 -35.24 12.39
N HIS A 246 -29.90 -34.62 12.90
CA HIS A 246 -30.01 -34.23 14.31
C HIS A 246 -30.21 -35.47 15.22
N VAL A 247 -29.95 -35.28 16.53
CA VAL A 247 -30.19 -36.20 17.67
C VAL A 247 -29.06 -37.17 18.07
N ASP A 248 -27.89 -36.65 18.47
CA ASP A 248 -27.22 -37.16 19.67
C ASP A 248 -26.33 -36.06 20.32
N PRO A 249 -26.62 -35.60 21.56
CA PRO A 249 -25.87 -34.53 22.23
C PRO A 249 -24.41 -34.86 22.56
N ASP A 250 -23.99 -36.12 22.47
CA ASP A 250 -22.65 -36.60 22.88
C ASP A 250 -21.74 -36.98 21.68
N SER A 251 -22.06 -36.54 20.46
CA SER A 251 -21.47 -37.01 19.20
C SER A 251 -20.05 -36.50 18.85
N HIS A 252 -19.27 -36.05 19.85
CA HIS A 252 -17.87 -35.61 19.72
C HIS A 252 -16.95 -36.16 20.81
N SER A 253 -17.16 -37.40 21.26
CA SER A 253 -16.32 -37.97 22.33
C SER A 253 -14.83 -37.92 21.96
N ASN A 254 -14.04 -37.15 22.72
CA ASN A 254 -12.57 -37.18 22.75
C ASN A 254 -11.82 -36.53 21.55
N VAL A 255 -12.39 -35.55 20.84
CA VAL A 255 -11.66 -34.72 19.83
C VAL A 255 -11.56 -33.26 20.29
N THR A 256 -10.36 -32.68 20.26
CA THR A 256 -10.16 -31.24 20.58
C THR A 256 -10.17 -30.40 19.30
N PHE A 257 -10.97 -29.33 19.28
CA PHE A 257 -10.95 -28.34 18.20
C PHE A 257 -10.24 -27.05 18.62
N THR A 258 -9.32 -26.57 17.81
CA THR A 258 -8.62 -25.29 18.01
C THR A 258 -8.72 -24.47 16.73
N ALA A 259 -9.67 -23.56 16.72
CA ALA A 259 -9.84 -22.58 15.66
C ALA A 259 -9.18 -21.26 16.10
N THR A 260 -8.33 -20.67 15.27
CA THR A 260 -7.86 -19.28 15.45
C THR A 260 -8.40 -18.39 14.33
N PRO A 261 -9.72 -18.14 14.29
CA PRO A 261 -10.35 -17.41 13.19
C PRO A 261 -9.74 -16.01 12.98
N SER A 262 -9.19 -15.84 11.78
CA SER A 262 -8.69 -14.65 11.07
C SER A 262 -8.32 -13.40 11.87
N ALA A 263 -7.02 -13.17 12.14
CA ALA A 263 -6.45 -11.81 12.18
C ALA A 263 -6.00 -11.36 10.77
N THR A 264 -5.96 -10.04 10.52
CA THR A 264 -5.42 -9.46 9.28
C THR A 264 -4.05 -10.07 8.97
N PRO A 265 -3.83 -10.66 7.78
CA PRO A 265 -2.51 -11.15 7.35
C PRO A 265 -1.45 -10.06 7.43
N ILE A 266 -0.23 -10.37 7.93
CA ILE A 266 0.81 -9.35 8.14
C ILE A 266 2.15 -9.80 7.55
N ILE A 267 2.80 -8.89 6.82
CA ILE A 267 4.24 -8.94 6.57
C ILE A 267 4.86 -7.77 7.34
N ASP A 268 5.69 -8.03 8.33
CA ASP A 268 6.33 -7.03 9.21
C ASP A 268 7.86 -7.15 9.13
N ILE A 269 8.48 -6.24 8.37
CA ILE A 269 9.93 -6.20 8.17
C ILE A 269 10.50 -4.97 8.87
N SER A 270 11.48 -5.15 9.73
CA SER A 270 12.02 -4.05 10.52
C SER A 270 13.53 -4.08 10.66
N ALA A 271 14.16 -2.91 10.48
CA ALA A 271 15.52 -2.63 10.92
C ALA A 271 15.45 -1.63 12.09
N THR A 272 15.70 -2.12 13.30
CA THR A 272 15.37 -1.41 14.54
C THR A 272 16.54 -0.64 15.13
N TYR A 273 17.78 -0.86 14.66
CA TYR A 273 18.95 -0.13 15.11
C TYR A 273 18.78 1.39 14.92
N ASN A 274 18.90 2.16 16.00
CA ASN A 274 18.53 3.58 16.03
C ASN A 274 19.49 4.46 16.85
N ARG A 275 20.69 3.95 17.18
CA ARG A 275 21.64 4.70 18.01
C ARG A 275 22.18 5.91 17.25
N VAL A 276 22.11 7.08 17.89
CA VAL A 276 22.64 8.35 17.37
C VAL A 276 23.62 8.97 18.37
N ASP A 277 24.61 9.70 17.86
CA ASP A 277 25.51 10.53 18.65
C ASP A 277 24.73 11.69 19.28
N PRO A 278 24.75 11.84 20.62
CA PRO A 278 24.10 12.94 21.30
C PRO A 278 24.68 14.33 20.97
N ASP A 279 25.91 14.42 20.45
CA ASP A 279 26.56 15.71 20.14
C ASP A 279 26.39 16.14 18.67
N SER A 280 26.28 15.20 17.73
CA SER A 280 26.07 15.48 16.29
C SER A 280 24.69 15.11 15.75
N GLY A 281 23.92 14.26 16.45
CA GLY A 281 22.63 13.73 15.98
C GLY A 281 22.73 12.67 14.88
N LEU A 282 23.95 12.25 14.51
CA LEU A 282 24.20 11.29 13.43
C LEU A 282 24.20 9.86 13.96
N GLY A 283 23.85 8.87 13.14
CA GLY A 283 23.89 7.46 13.53
C GLY A 283 25.30 7.03 13.96
N VAL A 284 25.42 6.26 15.05
CA VAL A 284 26.70 5.75 15.57
C VAL A 284 26.68 4.24 15.80
N ASP A 285 27.85 3.59 15.73
CA ASP A 285 28.06 2.19 16.11
C ASP A 285 27.97 1.98 17.63
N GLY A 286 28.21 0.78 18.17
CA GLY A 286 28.20 0.53 19.62
C GLY A 286 29.28 1.27 20.42
N ASN A 287 30.36 1.69 19.76
CA ASN A 287 31.50 2.40 20.37
C ASN A 287 31.36 3.92 20.32
N GLY A 288 30.35 4.44 19.61
CA GLY A 288 30.11 5.88 19.46
C GLY A 288 30.77 6.49 18.23
N ASN A 289 31.33 5.68 17.33
CA ASN A 289 31.84 6.18 16.06
C ASN A 289 30.69 6.38 15.08
N GLN A 290 30.76 7.43 14.27
CA GLN A 290 29.75 7.68 13.23
C GLN A 290 29.66 6.50 12.26
N LEU A 291 28.43 6.10 11.95
CA LEU A 291 28.15 5.04 10.99
C LEU A 291 28.56 5.47 9.58
N THR A 292 29.37 4.62 8.94
CA THR A 292 29.69 4.72 7.51
C THR A 292 28.68 4.01 6.63
N ARG A 293 27.93 3.05 7.19
CA ARG A 293 26.84 2.30 6.56
C ARG A 293 25.60 2.26 7.46
N LYS A 294 24.42 2.15 6.86
CA LYS A 294 23.13 2.04 7.57
C LYS A 294 22.45 0.72 7.20
N PRO A 295 21.59 0.15 8.06
CA PRO A 295 20.97 -1.16 7.81
C PRO A 295 19.84 -1.06 6.78
N ASP A 296 20.19 -0.89 5.51
CA ASP A 296 19.23 -0.79 4.40
C ASP A 296 18.48 -2.13 4.17
N ILE A 297 17.25 -2.03 3.66
CA ILE A 297 16.36 -3.17 3.40
C ILE A 297 16.05 -3.22 1.90
N TYR A 298 16.33 -4.35 1.26
CA TYR A 298 16.12 -4.59 -0.17
C TYR A 298 14.99 -5.61 -0.40
N PHE A 299 14.14 -5.33 -1.38
CA PHE A 299 13.11 -6.23 -1.89
C PHE A 299 13.35 -6.44 -3.38
N ASP A 300 14.06 -7.53 -3.69
CA ASP A 300 14.39 -7.94 -5.05
C ASP A 300 13.37 -8.91 -5.65
N GLY A 301 12.51 -9.50 -4.82
CA GLY A 301 11.35 -10.27 -5.23
C GLY A 301 9.99 -9.57 -5.02
N ILE A 302 8.95 -10.16 -5.58
CA ILE A 302 7.57 -9.66 -5.44
C ILE A 302 7.08 -9.91 -4.01
N VAL A 303 6.43 -8.90 -3.42
CA VAL A 303 5.73 -9.01 -2.13
C VAL A 303 4.23 -9.10 -2.39
N THR A 304 3.58 -10.16 -1.89
CA THR A 304 2.14 -10.41 -2.08
C THR A 304 1.45 -10.62 -0.73
N ASN A 305 0.51 -9.73 -0.40
CA ASN A 305 -0.35 -9.76 0.78
C ASN A 305 -1.67 -9.02 0.52
N GLU A 306 -2.39 -9.38 -0.56
CA GLU A 306 -3.50 -8.60 -1.12
C GLU A 306 -4.69 -8.38 -0.16
N GLY A 307 -4.83 -9.23 0.87
CA GLY A 307 -5.84 -9.09 1.92
C GLY A 307 -5.31 -8.54 3.25
N GLY A 308 -4.04 -8.13 3.34
CA GLY A 308 -3.36 -7.83 4.61
C GLY A 308 -2.47 -6.59 4.64
N LEU A 309 -1.80 -6.41 5.77
CA LEU A 309 -0.88 -5.30 6.04
C LEU A 309 0.56 -5.68 5.65
N LEU A 310 1.18 -4.88 4.79
CA LEU A 310 2.63 -4.82 4.62
C LEU A 310 3.17 -3.66 5.45
N LYS A 311 3.95 -3.97 6.47
CA LYS A 311 4.60 -3.01 7.36
C LYS A 311 6.10 -3.13 7.22
N ILE A 312 6.75 -2.03 6.87
CA ILE A 312 8.20 -1.93 6.75
C ILE A 312 8.68 -0.73 7.55
N THR A 313 9.59 -0.94 8.48
CA THR A 313 10.19 0.13 9.29
C THR A 313 11.72 0.06 9.24
N ASN A 314 12.37 1.16 8.88
CA ASN A 314 13.81 1.29 8.97
C ASN A 314 14.19 2.57 9.71
N ASN A 315 14.68 2.45 10.94
CA ASN A 315 14.92 3.61 11.80
C ASN A 315 16.05 4.53 11.28
N LEU A 316 17.06 3.97 10.61
CA LEU A 316 18.23 4.72 10.13
C LEU A 316 18.47 4.58 8.63
N GLY A 317 18.36 3.37 8.08
CA GLY A 317 18.65 3.05 6.69
C GLY A 317 17.49 3.30 5.74
N SER A 318 17.75 3.01 4.47
CA SER A 318 16.82 3.14 3.37
C SER A 318 16.03 1.84 3.14
N ILE A 319 14.92 1.95 2.40
CA ILE A 319 14.11 0.83 1.91
C ILE A 319 14.14 0.91 0.39
N VAL A 320 14.57 -0.15 -0.27
CA VAL A 320 14.69 -0.22 -1.73
C VAL A 320 13.88 -1.42 -2.23
N ALA A 321 12.99 -1.21 -3.18
CA ALA A 321 12.22 -2.26 -3.83
C ALA A 321 12.37 -2.15 -5.35
N SER A 322 12.66 -3.27 -6.01
CA SER A 322 12.78 -3.35 -7.47
C SER A 322 11.58 -4.06 -8.13
N GLN A 323 10.74 -4.71 -7.32
CA GLN A 323 9.55 -5.46 -7.75
C GLN A 323 8.28 -4.98 -7.05
N SER A 324 7.13 -5.43 -7.57
CA SER A 324 5.81 -5.05 -7.07
C SER A 324 5.57 -5.40 -5.60
N LEU A 325 4.90 -4.49 -4.90
CA LEU A 325 4.47 -4.62 -3.49
C LEU A 325 2.95 -4.60 -3.45
N ASN A 326 2.34 -5.78 -3.48
CA ASN A 326 0.90 -5.96 -3.63
C ASN A 326 0.29 -6.25 -2.25
N ALA A 327 -0.23 -5.24 -1.55
CA ALA A 327 -0.86 -5.42 -0.25
C ALA A 327 -2.17 -4.65 -0.09
N ALA A 328 -3.06 -5.14 0.78
CA ALA A 328 -4.26 -4.41 1.14
C ALA A 328 -3.87 -3.09 1.80
N THR A 329 -2.95 -3.07 2.76
CA THR A 329 -2.48 -1.82 3.36
C THR A 329 -0.95 -1.81 3.33
N ILE A 330 -0.35 -0.68 2.96
CA ILE A 330 1.09 -0.50 2.95
C ILE A 330 1.45 0.59 3.97
N GLN A 331 2.36 0.25 4.88
CA GLN A 331 3.00 1.17 5.81
C GLN A 331 4.51 1.07 5.63
N MET A 332 5.13 2.19 5.24
CA MET A 332 6.58 2.26 5.03
C MET A 332 7.13 3.45 5.78
N VAL A 333 8.09 3.21 6.68
CA VAL A 333 8.60 4.23 7.59
C VAL A 333 10.13 4.20 7.63
N ALA A 334 10.76 5.15 6.94
CA ALA A 334 12.21 5.34 6.89
C ALA A 334 12.60 6.78 7.25
N PRO A 335 12.42 7.24 8.51
CA PRO A 335 12.53 8.65 8.87
C PRO A 335 13.92 9.27 8.60
N ASN A 336 14.98 8.46 8.61
CA ASN A 336 16.37 8.92 8.41
C ASN A 336 17.04 8.29 7.17
N GLY A 337 16.25 7.62 6.32
CA GLY A 337 16.69 7.01 5.06
C GLY A 337 15.70 7.29 3.93
N SER A 338 15.97 6.82 2.73
CA SER A 338 15.07 6.99 1.60
C SER A 338 14.15 5.78 1.41
N PHE A 339 12.98 6.01 0.82
CA PHE A 339 12.22 4.95 0.16
C PHE A 339 12.44 5.06 -1.34
N VAL A 340 12.87 3.96 -1.95
CA VAL A 340 13.15 3.87 -3.38
C VAL A 340 12.36 2.70 -3.97
N PHE A 341 11.56 2.98 -4.99
CA PHE A 341 10.90 1.98 -5.82
C PHE A 341 11.41 2.11 -7.26
N LEU A 342 12.09 1.09 -7.75
CA LEU A 342 12.65 1.00 -9.10
C LEU A 342 11.90 -0.05 -9.93
N GLY A 343 10.64 0.23 -10.25
CA GLY A 343 9.80 -0.64 -11.06
C GLY A 343 10.26 -0.75 -12.51
N GLY A 344 10.36 -1.99 -12.99
CA GLY A 344 10.62 -2.32 -14.40
C GLY A 344 9.46 -1.99 -15.35
N ILE A 345 9.58 -2.45 -16.60
CA ILE A 345 8.54 -2.31 -17.63
C ILE A 345 7.25 -2.98 -17.15
N GLY A 346 6.11 -2.31 -17.31
CA GLY A 346 4.80 -2.83 -16.91
C GLY A 346 4.52 -2.83 -15.40
N SER A 347 5.44 -2.29 -14.58
CA SER A 347 5.22 -2.16 -13.14
C SER A 347 4.06 -1.20 -12.81
N PHE A 348 3.22 -1.60 -11.87
CA PHE A 348 2.20 -0.76 -11.24
C PHE A 348 2.59 -0.53 -9.78
N TYR A 349 2.69 0.74 -9.40
CA TYR A 349 2.89 1.15 -8.02
C TYR A 349 1.63 1.85 -7.50
N ASN A 350 1.05 1.34 -6.42
CA ASN A 350 -0.04 1.98 -5.70
C ASN A 350 0.52 2.55 -4.38
N SER A 351 0.39 3.86 -4.16
CA SER A 351 0.92 4.48 -2.94
C SER A 351 0.16 4.08 -1.67
N ASN A 352 -1.04 3.53 -1.82
CA ASN A 352 -1.84 3.03 -0.72
C ASN A 352 -2.99 2.15 -1.20
N HIS A 353 -3.17 0.96 -0.60
CA HIS A 353 -4.23 0.02 -0.93
C HIS A 353 -4.25 -0.41 -2.40
N ASP A 354 -4.16 -1.72 -2.63
CA ASP A 354 -4.44 -2.25 -3.96
C ASP A 354 -5.84 -1.85 -4.44
N VAL A 355 -5.93 -1.30 -5.66
CA VAL A 355 -7.19 -0.77 -6.19
C VAL A 355 -8.23 -1.88 -6.27
N THR A 356 -7.85 -3.08 -6.71
CA THR A 356 -8.81 -4.17 -6.85
C THR A 356 -9.34 -4.63 -5.49
N ALA A 357 -8.50 -4.64 -4.45
CA ALA A 357 -8.90 -4.94 -3.08
C ALA A 357 -9.91 -3.91 -2.53
N GLN A 358 -9.75 -2.62 -2.85
CA GLN A 358 -10.71 -1.58 -2.45
C GLN A 358 -12.12 -1.82 -2.99
N TRP A 359 -12.24 -2.42 -4.17
CA TRP A 359 -13.52 -2.62 -4.85
C TRP A 359 -14.02 -4.07 -4.79
N ALA A 360 -13.31 -4.98 -4.13
CA ALA A 360 -13.69 -6.40 -4.03
C ALA A 360 -15.10 -6.61 -3.44
N GLY A 361 -15.55 -5.78 -2.50
CA GLY A 361 -16.91 -5.83 -1.93
C GLY A 361 -18.01 -5.26 -2.84
N VAL A 362 -17.63 -4.56 -3.91
CA VAL A 362 -18.53 -4.00 -4.93
C VAL A 362 -18.51 -4.84 -6.20
N GLN A 363 -17.43 -5.56 -6.48
CA GLN A 363 -17.30 -6.43 -7.65
C GLN A 363 -18.28 -7.62 -7.57
N TYR A 364 -18.87 -8.02 -8.70
CA TYR A 364 -19.48 -9.34 -8.87
C TYR A 364 -18.38 -10.32 -9.30
N LYS A 365 -17.88 -11.13 -8.36
CA LYS A 365 -16.91 -12.19 -8.66
C LYS A 365 -17.35 -13.50 -7.98
N PRO A 366 -17.72 -14.54 -8.75
CA PRO A 366 -17.95 -15.88 -8.20
C PRO A 366 -16.74 -16.37 -7.42
N ALA A 367 -16.97 -17.04 -6.29
CA ALA A 367 -15.89 -17.57 -5.45
C ALA A 367 -15.10 -18.66 -6.19
N ASN A 368 -13.83 -18.85 -5.83
CA ASN A 368 -12.94 -19.82 -6.50
C ASN A 368 -13.46 -21.27 -6.48
N ASN A 369 -14.38 -21.60 -5.59
CA ASN A 369 -15.00 -22.91 -5.44
C ASN A 369 -16.49 -22.95 -5.84
N ASP A 370 -17.05 -21.84 -6.33
CA ASP A 370 -18.46 -21.70 -6.70
C ASP A 370 -18.65 -21.75 -8.22
N THR A 371 -18.40 -22.93 -8.80
CA THR A 371 -18.50 -23.19 -10.24
C THR A 371 -19.90 -22.89 -10.77
N LEU A 372 -20.93 -23.23 -9.99
CA LEU A 372 -22.31 -23.08 -10.41
C LEU A 372 -22.68 -21.61 -10.66
N THR A 373 -22.34 -20.70 -9.74
CA THR A 373 -22.60 -19.26 -9.92
C THR A 373 -21.87 -18.70 -11.14
N ALA A 374 -20.65 -19.18 -11.43
CA ALA A 374 -19.90 -18.77 -12.62
C ALA A 374 -20.55 -19.24 -13.93
N VAL A 375 -20.98 -20.51 -14.01
CA VAL A 375 -21.72 -21.04 -15.17
C VAL A 375 -23.05 -20.29 -15.36
N MET A 376 -23.77 -20.00 -14.27
CA MET A 376 -25.02 -19.22 -14.31
C MET A 376 -24.79 -17.80 -14.86
N ALA A 377 -23.67 -17.16 -14.52
CA ALA A 377 -23.30 -15.84 -15.04
C ALA A 377 -23.01 -15.88 -16.56
N ALA A 378 -22.20 -16.85 -16.99
CA ALA A 378 -21.87 -17.05 -18.40
C ALA A 378 -23.11 -17.35 -19.25
N ALA A 379 -23.97 -18.25 -18.77
CA ALA A 379 -25.25 -18.57 -19.41
C ALA A 379 -26.19 -17.35 -19.48
N THR A 380 -26.14 -16.48 -18.46
CA THR A 380 -26.91 -15.24 -18.44
C THR A 380 -26.47 -14.27 -19.51
N PHE A 381 -25.16 -14.12 -19.70
CA PHE A 381 -24.63 -13.27 -20.75
C PHE A 381 -24.94 -13.83 -22.15
N LEU A 382 -24.58 -15.10 -22.42
CA LEU A 382 -24.69 -15.70 -23.75
C LEU A 382 -26.14 -15.75 -24.24
N GLY A 383 -27.10 -16.01 -23.35
CA GLY A 383 -28.52 -16.00 -23.72
C GLY A 383 -29.14 -14.61 -23.89
N ALA A 384 -28.48 -13.54 -23.41
CA ALA A 384 -28.98 -12.17 -23.53
C ALA A 384 -28.28 -11.35 -24.62
N TYR A 385 -26.99 -11.59 -24.86
CA TYR A 385 -26.10 -10.71 -25.65
C TYR A 385 -25.22 -11.41 -26.68
N GLY A 386 -25.32 -12.73 -26.84
CA GLY A 386 -24.46 -13.46 -27.77
C GLY A 386 -24.64 -13.10 -29.25
N GLU A 387 -23.60 -13.31 -30.06
CA GLU A 387 -23.60 -13.09 -31.52
C GLU A 387 -24.61 -13.96 -32.29
N TYR A 388 -25.24 -13.38 -33.32
CA TYR A 388 -26.28 -14.04 -34.15
C TYR A 388 -25.79 -15.32 -34.88
N SER A 389 -24.51 -15.45 -35.19
CA SER A 389 -23.99 -16.61 -35.94
C SER A 389 -23.44 -17.73 -35.08
N THR A 390 -23.13 -17.45 -33.81
CA THR A 390 -22.28 -18.31 -32.96
C THR A 390 -22.81 -18.43 -31.54
N SER A 391 -23.81 -17.64 -31.18
CA SER A 391 -24.43 -17.64 -29.86
C SER A 391 -25.95 -17.74 -29.98
N PRO A 392 -26.62 -18.28 -28.97
CA PRO A 392 -28.05 -18.49 -29.02
C PRO A 392 -28.76 -17.14 -28.87
N HIS A 393 -29.58 -16.78 -29.85
CA HIS A 393 -30.36 -15.54 -29.92
C HIS A 393 -31.76 -15.85 -30.46
N ILE A 394 -32.72 -14.96 -30.19
CA ILE A 394 -34.11 -15.09 -30.64
C ILE A 394 -34.20 -14.51 -32.06
N GLY A 395 -34.25 -15.37 -33.08
CA GLY A 395 -34.24 -14.97 -34.49
C GLY A 395 -35.46 -14.15 -34.93
N ALA A 396 -35.27 -13.25 -35.91
CA ALA A 396 -36.34 -12.46 -36.53
C ALA A 396 -37.20 -13.35 -37.45
N GLY A 397 -38.33 -13.82 -36.93
CA GLY A 397 -39.38 -14.49 -37.69
C GLY A 397 -40.68 -14.25 -36.94
N GLY A 398 -41.68 -13.65 -37.59
CA GLY A 398 -42.97 -13.39 -36.94
C GLY A 398 -43.55 -14.69 -36.39
N ASN A 399 -43.90 -14.67 -35.10
CA ASN A 399 -44.47 -15.76 -34.27
C ASN A 399 -43.43 -16.67 -33.59
N HIS A 400 -42.94 -16.23 -32.42
CA HIS A 400 -42.19 -17.08 -31.49
C HIS A 400 -42.88 -17.17 -30.12
N PRO A 401 -43.03 -18.37 -29.53
CA PRO A 401 -43.70 -18.57 -28.25
C PRO A 401 -42.78 -18.45 -27.02
N TYR A 402 -41.52 -18.03 -27.14
CA TYR A 402 -40.54 -18.00 -26.04
C TYR A 402 -39.94 -16.61 -25.82
N PHE A 403 -40.79 -15.61 -25.57
CA PHE A 403 -40.31 -14.33 -25.06
C PHE A 403 -40.06 -14.43 -23.56
N TYR A 404 -38.84 -14.13 -23.12
CA TYR A 404 -38.63 -13.62 -21.77
C TYR A 404 -38.28 -12.14 -21.90
N TYR A 405 -39.10 -11.28 -21.27
CA TYR A 405 -39.09 -9.80 -21.16
C TYR A 405 -40.37 -9.13 -21.70
N CYS A 406 -41.35 -9.06 -20.79
CA CYS A 406 -42.59 -8.28 -20.76
C CYS A 406 -43.67 -8.57 -21.83
N CYS A 407 -44.89 -8.83 -21.34
CA CYS A 407 -46.10 -8.47 -22.06
C CYS A 407 -46.64 -7.19 -21.40
N VAL A 408 -46.54 -6.07 -22.11
CA VAL A 408 -47.73 -5.22 -22.22
C VAL A 408 -48.18 -5.23 -23.68
N ASP A 409 -47.27 -5.05 -24.66
CA ASP A 409 -47.70 -4.95 -26.07
C ASP A 409 -46.75 -5.65 -27.06
N GLY A 410 -46.55 -6.97 -26.94
CA GLY A 410 -46.19 -7.94 -28.00
C GLY A 410 -45.04 -7.70 -29.02
N ASN A 411 -44.40 -6.53 -29.09
CA ASN A 411 -43.50 -6.14 -30.18
C ASN A 411 -42.31 -5.26 -29.74
N THR A 412 -42.21 -4.86 -28.47
CA THR A 412 -41.09 -4.05 -27.96
C THR A 412 -40.65 -4.54 -26.59
N GLY A 413 -39.36 -4.88 -26.46
CA GLY A 413 -38.78 -5.26 -25.17
C GLY A 413 -38.73 -4.05 -24.24
N VAL A 414 -39.53 -4.08 -23.17
CA VAL A 414 -39.48 -3.09 -22.08
C VAL A 414 -39.08 -3.78 -20.79
N GLN A 415 -38.12 -3.18 -20.09
CA GLN A 415 -37.65 -3.62 -18.77
C GLN A 415 -38.77 -3.51 -17.73
N GLN A 416 -39.14 -4.62 -17.08
CA GLN A 416 -39.86 -4.59 -15.80
C GLN A 416 -39.20 -5.55 -14.79
N THR A 417 -39.24 -5.15 -13.52
CA THR A 417 -38.77 -5.96 -12.39
C THR A 417 -39.64 -7.21 -12.28
N ALA A 418 -39.07 -8.39 -12.54
CA ALA A 418 -39.74 -9.64 -12.20
C ALA A 418 -39.98 -9.64 -10.68
N ALA A 419 -41.22 -9.87 -10.24
CA ALA A 419 -41.56 -9.89 -8.82
C ALA A 419 -40.78 -10.98 -8.04
N ASN A 420 -40.24 -11.98 -8.74
CA ASN A 420 -39.39 -13.05 -8.22
C ASN A 420 -38.07 -13.09 -9.01
N SER A 421 -36.92 -13.04 -8.32
CA SER A 421 -35.56 -13.11 -8.92
C SER A 421 -35.18 -14.48 -9.50
N THR A 422 -36.10 -15.45 -9.41
CA THR A 422 -36.00 -16.80 -9.96
C THR A 422 -36.76 -16.89 -11.28
N ILE A 423 -36.06 -17.15 -12.38
CA ILE A 423 -36.69 -17.40 -13.68
C ILE A 423 -36.26 -18.79 -14.11
N PHE A 424 -37.24 -19.69 -14.17
CA PHE A 424 -37.00 -21.09 -14.46
C PHE A 424 -36.71 -21.30 -15.94
N THR A 425 -35.44 -21.44 -16.26
CA THR A 425 -34.99 -22.21 -17.42
C THR A 425 -33.66 -22.87 -17.01
N ALA A 426 -33.56 -24.21 -17.03
CA ALA A 426 -32.32 -24.73 -17.60
C ALA A 426 -32.34 -24.11 -19.00
N ARG A 427 -31.43 -23.19 -19.32
CA ARG A 427 -31.56 -22.35 -20.52
C ARG A 427 -31.49 -23.23 -21.76
N MET A 428 -32.62 -23.85 -22.14
CA MET A 428 -32.99 -24.17 -23.50
C MET A 428 -33.38 -22.86 -24.12
N LEU A 429 -32.43 -22.19 -24.75
CA LEU A 429 -32.78 -21.07 -25.61
C LEU A 429 -33.15 -21.65 -26.96
N MET A 430 -34.42 -21.57 -27.34
CA MET A 430 -34.82 -21.85 -28.71
C MET A 430 -34.19 -20.78 -29.61
N THR A 431 -33.26 -21.19 -30.46
CA THR A 431 -32.53 -20.29 -31.33
C THR A 431 -33.30 -20.02 -32.62
N TYR A 432 -33.97 -21.05 -33.17
CA TYR A 432 -34.66 -20.96 -34.46
C TYR A 432 -35.68 -22.09 -34.68
N TYR A 433 -36.71 -21.81 -35.47
CA TYR A 433 -37.64 -22.80 -36.03
C TYR A 433 -37.86 -22.51 -37.51
N ASP A 434 -37.67 -23.54 -38.33
CA ASP A 434 -37.79 -23.46 -39.80
C ASP A 434 -39.13 -23.95 -40.34
N GLY A 435 -40.05 -24.38 -39.46
CA GLY A 435 -41.31 -25.03 -39.87
C GLY A 435 -41.30 -26.56 -39.76
N LEU A 436 -40.15 -27.19 -39.53
CA LEU A 436 -39.97 -28.65 -39.45
C LEU A 436 -39.07 -29.08 -38.27
N SER A 437 -38.11 -28.26 -37.90
CA SER A 437 -37.06 -28.56 -36.93
C SER A 437 -36.94 -27.47 -35.88
N LEU A 438 -36.68 -27.86 -34.63
CA LEU A 438 -36.44 -26.96 -33.53
C LEU A 438 -34.94 -26.91 -33.23
N TYR A 439 -34.38 -25.70 -33.20
CA TYR A 439 -32.99 -25.46 -32.83
C TYR A 439 -32.95 -24.85 -31.43
N SER A 440 -32.11 -25.40 -30.56
CA SER A 440 -31.96 -24.93 -29.18
C SER A 440 -30.50 -24.99 -28.69
N ALA A 441 -30.18 -24.23 -27.65
CA ALA A 441 -28.89 -24.32 -26.95
C ALA A 441 -29.10 -24.60 -25.47
N ILE A 442 -28.20 -25.37 -24.84
CA ILE A 442 -28.30 -25.80 -23.45
C ILE A 442 -26.99 -25.54 -22.67
N PHE A 443 -27.14 -24.85 -21.54
CA PHE A 443 -26.04 -24.49 -20.63
C PHE A 443 -25.91 -25.41 -19.41
N LEU A 444 -27.00 -26.10 -19.03
CA LEU A 444 -27.05 -26.99 -17.87
C LEU A 444 -27.83 -28.26 -18.20
N PRO A 445 -27.48 -29.41 -17.63
CA PRO A 445 -28.18 -30.66 -17.86
C PRO A 445 -29.67 -30.60 -17.45
N MET A 446 -30.46 -31.43 -18.13
CA MET A 446 -31.91 -31.61 -17.93
C MET A 446 -32.18 -33.10 -17.70
N GLY A 447 -33.18 -33.51 -16.92
CA GLY A 447 -33.71 -34.89 -16.96
C GLY A 447 -34.74 -35.05 -18.09
N SER A 448 -34.95 -36.16 -18.80
CA SER A 448 -34.41 -37.54 -18.81
C SER A 448 -34.33 -38.09 -20.25
N GLY A 449 -33.30 -38.90 -20.57
CA GLY A 449 -33.26 -39.93 -21.63
C GLY A 449 -32.39 -39.69 -22.89
N ALA A 450 -31.30 -40.45 -23.07
CA ALA A 450 -30.74 -40.73 -24.40
C ALA A 450 -31.53 -41.91 -25.04
N PRO A 451 -31.74 -41.93 -26.37
CA PRO A 451 -32.57 -42.95 -26.99
C PRO A 451 -31.90 -44.33 -26.94
N GLY A 452 -32.59 -45.32 -26.38
CA GLY A 452 -32.35 -46.73 -26.69
C GLY A 452 -31.92 -47.60 -25.52
N ASN A 453 -32.88 -48.16 -24.78
CA ASN A 453 -32.87 -49.59 -24.39
C ASN A 453 -34.23 -50.05 -23.83
N GLY A 454 -35.33 -49.75 -24.52
CA GLY A 454 -36.65 -50.32 -24.22
C GLY A 454 -37.29 -49.96 -22.87
N ASN A 455 -36.64 -49.16 -22.02
CA ASN A 455 -37.24 -48.60 -20.81
C ASN A 455 -37.41 -47.08 -20.99
N PRO A 456 -38.66 -46.58 -21.14
CA PRO A 456 -38.94 -45.15 -21.29
C PRO A 456 -38.61 -44.31 -20.04
N ASN A 457 -38.23 -44.95 -18.93
CA ASN A 457 -37.95 -44.32 -17.63
C ASN A 457 -36.54 -44.63 -17.06
N ALA A 458 -35.63 -45.23 -17.83
CA ALA A 458 -34.29 -45.59 -17.32
C ALA A 458 -33.26 -44.48 -17.54
N GLY A 459 -32.93 -43.77 -16.46
CA GLY A 459 -31.82 -42.83 -16.33
C GLY A 459 -32.03 -41.99 -15.08
N SER A 460 -31.41 -42.37 -13.96
CA SER A 460 -31.64 -41.69 -12.67
C SER A 460 -30.98 -40.32 -12.65
N VAL A 461 -31.78 -39.27 -12.47
CA VAL A 461 -31.29 -38.00 -11.91
C VAL A 461 -30.60 -38.34 -10.59
N GLY A 462 -29.34 -37.94 -10.42
CA GLY A 462 -28.77 -37.90 -9.08
C GLY A 462 -29.65 -36.99 -8.22
N SER A 463 -29.96 -37.38 -6.98
CA SER A 463 -30.71 -36.50 -6.06
C SER A 463 -30.11 -35.07 -6.04
N VAL A 464 -30.85 -34.05 -5.60
CA VAL A 464 -30.29 -32.69 -5.40
C VAL A 464 -28.96 -32.73 -4.65
N ALA A 465 -28.83 -33.66 -3.68
CA ALA A 465 -27.59 -33.90 -2.95
C ALA A 465 -26.45 -34.48 -3.82
N THR A 466 -26.76 -35.36 -4.77
CA THR A 466 -25.80 -35.91 -5.74
C THR A 466 -25.32 -34.83 -6.71
N LEU A 467 -26.22 -33.98 -7.19
CA LEU A 467 -25.87 -32.84 -8.05
C LEU A 467 -25.00 -31.82 -7.30
N ALA A 468 -25.34 -31.52 -6.05
CA ALA A 468 -24.54 -30.68 -5.18
C ALA A 468 -23.16 -31.27 -4.90
N ALA A 469 -23.04 -32.60 -4.80
CA ALA A 469 -21.76 -33.27 -4.63
C ALA A 469 -20.86 -33.18 -5.89
N MET A 470 -21.45 -33.13 -7.09
CA MET A 470 -20.73 -33.02 -8.35
C MET A 470 -20.27 -31.58 -8.65
N GLU A 471 -21.07 -30.56 -8.30
CA GLU A 471 -20.74 -29.14 -8.50
C GLU A 471 -19.73 -28.60 -7.47
N GLY A 472 -19.56 -29.31 -6.35
CA GLY A 472 -18.78 -28.82 -5.22
C GLY A 472 -19.53 -27.76 -4.40
N PRO A 473 -18.85 -27.07 -3.47
CA PRO A 473 -19.48 -26.09 -2.59
C PRO A 473 -19.94 -24.82 -3.34
N THR A 474 -21.21 -24.80 -3.73
CA THR A 474 -21.89 -23.64 -4.36
C THR A 474 -22.61 -22.77 -3.32
N VAL A 475 -22.68 -21.45 -3.56
CA VAL A 475 -23.45 -20.50 -2.74
C VAL A 475 -24.94 -20.51 -3.13
N GLN A 476 -25.26 -20.93 -4.35
CA GLN A 476 -26.63 -21.02 -4.85
C GLN A 476 -27.23 -22.40 -4.57
N PRO A 477 -28.44 -22.49 -4.00
CA PRO A 477 -29.11 -23.77 -3.80
C PRO A 477 -29.48 -24.39 -5.16
N ILE A 478 -29.07 -25.63 -5.38
CA ILE A 478 -29.53 -26.41 -6.52
C ILE A 478 -30.99 -26.76 -6.28
N SER A 479 -31.88 -26.19 -7.09
CA SER A 479 -33.29 -26.54 -7.08
C SER A 479 -33.63 -27.30 -8.36
N THR A 480 -34.26 -28.45 -8.19
CA THR A 480 -34.85 -29.21 -9.29
C THR A 480 -36.36 -29.07 -9.20
N ALA A 481 -37.00 -28.61 -10.27
CA ALA A 481 -38.46 -28.56 -10.32
C ALA A 481 -38.99 -29.51 -11.41
N PRO A 482 -40.05 -30.29 -11.12
CA PRO A 482 -40.73 -31.09 -12.13
C PRO A 482 -41.42 -30.16 -13.14
N TRP A 483 -41.32 -30.47 -14.42
CA TRP A 483 -41.93 -29.67 -15.48
C TRP A 483 -43.23 -30.31 -15.99
N GLU A 484 -44.35 -29.88 -15.43
CA GLU A 484 -45.70 -30.20 -15.93
C GLU A 484 -46.38 -28.95 -16.49
N ARG A 485 -47.34 -29.14 -17.40
CA ARG A 485 -48.09 -28.07 -18.09
C ARG A 485 -48.61 -26.95 -17.15
N ASN A 486 -48.93 -27.30 -15.90
CA ASN A 486 -49.57 -26.38 -14.95
C ASN A 486 -48.65 -25.91 -13.79
N THR A 487 -47.38 -26.35 -13.75
CA THR A 487 -46.49 -26.09 -12.59
C THR A 487 -46.32 -24.59 -12.28
N TYR A 488 -46.45 -23.72 -13.29
CA TYR A 488 -46.20 -22.27 -13.17
C TYR A 488 -47.39 -21.40 -13.61
N THR A 489 -48.59 -21.97 -13.71
CA THR A 489 -49.79 -21.21 -14.08
C THR A 489 -50.02 -20.04 -13.11
N GLY A 490 -50.14 -18.82 -13.64
CA GLY A 490 -50.34 -17.60 -12.83
C GLY A 490 -49.05 -16.87 -12.40
N GLN A 491 -47.86 -17.41 -12.72
CA GLN A 491 -46.55 -16.77 -12.42
C GLN A 491 -46.06 -15.83 -13.54
N GLY A 492 -46.86 -15.58 -14.58
CA GLY A 492 -46.48 -14.77 -15.75
C GLY A 492 -45.50 -15.45 -16.72
N VAL A 493 -45.14 -16.71 -16.48
CA VAL A 493 -44.16 -17.50 -17.24
C VAL A 493 -44.88 -18.46 -18.21
N PHE A 494 -45.78 -17.93 -19.04
CA PHE A 494 -46.67 -18.67 -19.95
C PHE A 494 -47.94 -19.28 -19.29
N SER A 495 -49.10 -18.88 -19.81
CA SER A 495 -50.36 -19.63 -19.77
C SER A 495 -50.75 -19.91 -21.22
N ASN A 496 -51.60 -20.91 -21.49
CA ASN A 496 -52.25 -20.98 -22.80
C ASN A 496 -53.01 -19.67 -23.00
N THR A 497 -52.53 -18.82 -23.90
CA THR A 497 -53.09 -17.50 -24.12
C THR A 497 -53.86 -17.55 -25.41
N THR A 498 -55.18 -17.53 -25.29
CA THR A 498 -56.08 -17.28 -26.41
C THR A 498 -56.19 -15.79 -26.57
N TYR A 499 -55.76 -15.27 -27.73
CA TYR A 499 -55.96 -13.87 -28.07
C TYR A 499 -56.76 -13.76 -29.36
N ASP A 500 -57.67 -12.80 -29.36
CA ASP A 500 -58.41 -12.41 -30.55
C ASP A 500 -57.64 -11.29 -31.23
N TYR A 501 -57.38 -11.44 -32.53
CA TYR A 501 -56.84 -10.38 -33.36
C TYR A 501 -57.68 -10.19 -34.60
N THR A 502 -57.75 -8.95 -35.06
CA THR A 502 -58.59 -8.59 -36.17
C THR A 502 -57.72 -8.28 -37.37
N THR A 503 -57.95 -8.97 -38.49
CA THR A 503 -57.35 -8.58 -39.77
C THR A 503 -58.37 -7.83 -40.61
N THR A 504 -57.94 -6.74 -41.21
CA THR A 504 -58.79 -5.93 -42.07
C THR A 504 -58.19 -5.94 -43.46
N SER A 505 -58.90 -6.54 -44.42
CA SER A 505 -58.49 -6.58 -45.81
C SER A 505 -59.48 -5.80 -46.66
N THR A 506 -58.96 -4.90 -47.50
CA THR A 506 -59.78 -4.13 -48.44
C THR A 506 -59.57 -4.68 -49.84
N ASP A 507 -60.65 -5.04 -50.52
CA ASP A 507 -60.57 -5.50 -51.91
C ASP A 507 -60.30 -4.34 -52.88
N ALA A 508 -59.98 -4.68 -54.12
CA ALA A 508 -59.66 -3.71 -55.16
C ALA A 508 -60.84 -2.78 -55.55
N GLN A 509 -62.04 -3.01 -55.01
CA GLN A 509 -63.24 -2.19 -55.19
C GLN A 509 -63.51 -1.28 -53.97
N GLY A 510 -62.63 -1.31 -52.96
CA GLY A 510 -62.74 -0.47 -51.77
C GLY A 510 -63.59 -1.07 -50.65
N ASN A 511 -64.06 -2.31 -50.78
CA ASN A 511 -64.83 -2.96 -49.73
C ASN A 511 -63.88 -3.50 -48.67
N THR A 512 -64.06 -3.07 -47.43
CA THR A 512 -63.21 -3.44 -46.32
C THR A 512 -63.88 -4.54 -45.51
N VAL A 513 -63.25 -5.71 -45.45
CA VAL A 513 -63.69 -6.86 -44.65
C VAL A 513 -62.79 -6.98 -43.43
N THR A 514 -63.41 -6.89 -42.26
CA THR A 514 -62.76 -7.03 -40.97
C THR A 514 -63.07 -8.42 -40.43
N THR A 515 -62.06 -9.27 -40.32
CA THR A 515 -62.18 -10.66 -39.85
C THR A 515 -61.52 -10.78 -38.49
N ASN A 516 -62.30 -11.19 -37.48
CA ASN A 516 -61.76 -11.53 -36.18
C ASN A 516 -61.23 -12.97 -36.21
N HIS A 517 -59.98 -13.13 -35.82
CA HIS A 517 -59.31 -14.41 -35.67
C HIS A 517 -59.07 -14.66 -34.19
N THR A 518 -59.38 -15.87 -33.73
CA THR A 518 -58.99 -16.34 -32.40
C THR A 518 -57.80 -17.28 -32.57
N ALA A 519 -56.64 -16.90 -32.07
CA ALA A 519 -55.46 -17.76 -32.05
C ALA A 519 -55.15 -18.14 -30.60
N THR A 520 -55.05 -19.44 -30.35
CA THR A 520 -54.60 -19.96 -29.05
C THR A 520 -53.15 -20.36 -29.18
N TYR A 521 -52.27 -19.64 -28.48
CA TYR A 521 -50.89 -20.06 -28.33
C TYR A 521 -50.83 -21.05 -27.18
N TYR A 522 -50.56 -22.30 -27.52
CA TYR A 522 -50.30 -23.35 -26.55
C TYR A 522 -48.87 -23.24 -26.04
N SER A 523 -48.68 -23.45 -24.73
CA SER A 523 -47.32 -23.61 -24.21
C SER A 523 -46.67 -24.80 -24.91
N PRO A 524 -45.47 -24.66 -25.47
CA PRO A 524 -44.82 -25.70 -26.27
C PRO A 524 -44.34 -26.92 -25.46
N PHE A 525 -44.60 -26.93 -24.14
CA PHE A 525 -44.32 -28.03 -23.24
C PHE A 525 -45.63 -28.65 -22.71
N ASN A 526 -45.98 -29.83 -23.19
CA ASN A 526 -47.12 -30.66 -22.82
C ASN A 526 -46.63 -32.03 -22.32
N CYS A 527 -45.97 -32.00 -21.18
CA CYS A 527 -45.66 -33.20 -20.43
C CYS A 527 -46.63 -33.28 -19.24
N SER A 528 -47.36 -34.39 -19.14
CA SER A 528 -48.27 -34.72 -18.03
C SER A 528 -47.79 -36.04 -17.45
N GLY A 529 -47.24 -36.03 -16.23
CA GLY A 529 -46.71 -37.23 -15.57
C GLY A 529 -45.34 -37.73 -16.08
N CYS A 530 -44.65 -37.00 -16.96
CA CYS A 530 -43.26 -37.32 -17.28
C CYS A 530 -42.35 -36.69 -16.22
N ALA A 531 -41.50 -37.51 -15.62
CA ALA A 531 -40.57 -37.14 -14.54
C ALA A 531 -39.36 -36.33 -15.05
N ALA A 532 -39.59 -35.33 -15.92
CA ALA A 532 -38.56 -34.45 -16.44
C ALA A 532 -38.31 -33.34 -15.41
N TYR A 533 -37.10 -33.33 -14.84
CA TYR A 533 -36.64 -32.33 -13.89
C TYR A 533 -35.66 -31.39 -14.57
N PHE A 534 -35.81 -30.10 -14.33
CA PHE A 534 -34.86 -29.08 -14.80
C PHE A 534 -34.26 -28.37 -13.60
N GLN A 535 -32.99 -27.97 -13.74
CA GLN A 535 -32.36 -27.11 -12.76
C GLN A 535 -32.91 -25.69 -12.88
N VAL A 536 -33.43 -25.14 -11.78
CA VAL A 536 -33.80 -23.72 -11.66
C VAL A 536 -32.52 -22.91 -11.51
N VAL A 537 -32.35 -21.88 -12.33
CA VAL A 537 -31.21 -20.95 -12.26
C VAL A 537 -31.69 -19.55 -11.91
N ASN A 538 -30.92 -18.87 -11.06
CA ASN A 538 -31.12 -17.45 -10.77
C ASN A 538 -30.50 -16.61 -11.90
N ILE A 539 -31.26 -15.65 -12.43
CA ILE A 539 -30.69 -14.65 -13.33
C ILE A 539 -29.71 -13.82 -12.53
N GLN A 540 -28.47 -13.75 -13.01
CA GLN A 540 -27.45 -12.90 -12.45
C GLN A 540 -27.74 -11.47 -12.91
N ASN A 541 -28.47 -10.70 -12.09
CA ASN A 541 -28.87 -9.34 -12.44
C ASN A 541 -27.66 -8.45 -12.80
N ASP A 542 -26.53 -8.68 -12.13
CA ASP A 542 -25.26 -7.99 -12.38
C ASP A 542 -24.68 -8.24 -13.79
N VAL A 543 -25.15 -9.26 -14.51
CA VAL A 543 -24.76 -9.55 -15.91
C VAL A 543 -25.63 -8.76 -16.91
N ILE A 544 -26.91 -8.53 -16.58
CA ILE A 544 -27.87 -7.83 -17.43
C ILE A 544 -27.77 -6.31 -17.26
N THR A 545 -27.46 -5.84 -16.06
CA THR A 545 -27.24 -4.42 -15.78
C THR A 545 -25.82 -4.23 -15.25
N PRO A 546 -25.01 -3.34 -15.86
CA PRO A 546 -23.65 -3.08 -15.39
C PRO A 546 -23.67 -2.64 -13.93
N ARG A 547 -22.77 -3.22 -13.14
CA ARG A 547 -22.63 -2.83 -11.75
C ARG A 547 -21.89 -1.50 -11.70
N THR A 548 -22.45 -0.51 -11.02
CA THR A 548 -21.81 0.81 -10.88
C THR A 548 -21.82 1.25 -9.43
N ALA A 549 -20.79 1.99 -9.03
CA ALA A 549 -20.70 2.54 -7.68
C ALA A 549 -19.90 3.85 -7.67
N ASN A 550 -20.24 4.76 -6.75
CA ASN A 550 -19.51 6.01 -6.54
C ASN A 550 -18.56 5.95 -5.34
N THR A 551 -18.76 4.99 -4.44
CA THR A 551 -17.94 4.77 -3.25
C THR A 551 -17.60 3.30 -3.15
N ASN A 552 -16.41 2.99 -2.65
CA ASN A 552 -16.13 1.62 -2.22
C ASN A 552 -17.07 1.25 -1.06
N ALA A 553 -17.41 -0.02 -0.92
CA ALA A 553 -18.34 -0.46 0.11
C ALA A 553 -17.64 -0.52 1.47
N GLN A 554 -17.66 0.58 2.22
CA GLN A 554 -17.31 0.58 3.65
C GLN A 554 -18.44 0.07 4.58
N SER A 555 -19.49 -0.58 4.06
CA SER A 555 -20.68 -0.98 4.85
C SER A 555 -21.19 -2.42 4.68
N ASN A 556 -20.52 -3.31 3.92
CA ASN A 556 -20.98 -4.71 3.80
C ASN A 556 -20.38 -5.67 4.84
N TRP A 557 -19.81 -5.15 5.92
CA TRP A 557 -19.64 -5.90 7.17
C TRP A 557 -20.92 -5.82 8.02
N SER A 558 -22.03 -6.33 7.47
CA SER A 558 -23.20 -6.69 8.27
C SER A 558 -22.97 -8.09 8.85
N SER A 559 -22.39 -8.11 10.05
CA SER A 559 -22.75 -9.01 11.16
C SER A 559 -23.44 -10.33 10.79
N THR A 560 -22.66 -11.41 10.70
CA THR A 560 -22.94 -12.64 11.44
C THR A 560 -21.63 -13.19 12.07
N THR A 561 -21.38 -12.71 13.31
CA THR A 561 -20.50 -13.24 14.40
C THR A 561 -18.96 -13.22 14.24
N PRO A 562 -18.14 -13.03 15.32
CA PRO A 562 -18.32 -12.39 16.63
C PRO A 562 -17.32 -11.22 16.89
N SER A 563 -17.64 -10.40 17.90
CA SER A 563 -16.85 -9.32 18.51
C SER A 563 -15.34 -9.56 18.56
N GLY A 564 -14.51 -8.71 17.92
CA GLY A 564 -13.07 -8.71 18.22
C GLY A 564 -12.11 -7.90 17.34
N TYR A 565 -12.47 -7.49 16.11
CA TYR A 565 -11.53 -6.75 15.27
C TYR A 565 -11.59 -5.25 15.55
N GLN A 566 -10.64 -4.82 16.38
CA GLN A 566 -10.29 -3.43 16.64
C GLN A 566 -10.04 -2.71 15.30
N ASN A 567 -10.59 -1.50 15.17
CA ASN A 567 -10.15 -0.51 14.17
C ASN A 567 -8.62 -0.47 14.12
N PRO A 568 -7.96 -0.70 12.98
CA PRO A 568 -6.53 -0.41 12.88
C PRO A 568 -6.33 1.09 13.11
N ALA A 569 -5.55 1.45 14.12
CA ALA A 569 -5.04 2.80 14.37
C ALA A 569 -3.98 3.22 13.34
N ASP A 570 -4.07 2.67 12.13
CA ASP A 570 -2.99 2.49 11.15
C ASP A 570 -3.35 3.23 9.86
N ALA A 571 -3.18 4.55 9.87
CA ALA A 571 -3.30 5.32 8.63
C ALA A 571 -2.23 4.84 7.64
N PRO A 572 -2.56 4.64 6.35
CA PRO A 572 -1.58 4.27 5.34
C PRO A 572 -0.70 5.46 4.99
N PHE A 573 0.62 5.27 5.09
CA PHE A 573 1.57 6.29 4.66
C PHE A 573 2.91 5.66 4.26
N ILE A 574 3.53 6.31 3.29
CA ILE A 574 4.95 6.14 3.00
C ILE A 574 5.64 7.37 3.60
N LEU A 575 6.62 7.15 4.47
CA LEU A 575 7.43 8.20 5.07
C LEU A 575 8.90 7.89 4.83
N GLY A 576 9.61 8.84 4.24
CA GLY A 576 11.05 8.76 4.03
C GLY A 576 11.70 10.14 4.14
N GLN A 577 13.02 10.19 4.31
CA GLN A 577 13.78 11.42 4.11
C GLN A 577 13.70 11.88 2.63
N ALA A 578 13.74 10.91 1.72
CA ALA A 578 13.46 11.08 0.30
C ALA A 578 12.58 9.93 -0.19
N ILE A 579 11.70 10.22 -1.16
CA ILE A 579 10.81 9.25 -1.80
C ILE A 579 11.12 9.27 -3.29
N ILE A 580 11.56 8.15 -3.84
CA ILE A 580 11.93 8.02 -5.26
C ILE A 580 11.14 6.86 -5.83
N ILE A 581 10.15 7.14 -6.67
CA ILE A 581 9.28 6.12 -7.25
C ILE A 581 9.37 6.24 -8.77
N SER A 582 9.81 5.16 -9.38
CA SER A 582 9.87 4.96 -10.81
C SER A 582 9.06 3.72 -11.15
N ALA A 583 8.04 3.86 -11.98
CA ALA A 583 7.21 2.72 -12.40
C ALA A 583 6.58 2.97 -13.77
N GLY A 584 6.07 1.92 -14.41
CA GLY A 584 5.26 2.05 -15.62
C GLY A 584 4.02 2.90 -15.35
N VAL A 585 3.35 2.63 -14.22
CA VAL A 585 2.19 3.38 -13.71
C VAL A 585 2.38 3.66 -12.22
N ILE A 586 2.12 4.91 -11.81
CA ILE A 586 2.13 5.33 -10.41
C ILE A 586 0.74 5.85 -10.07
N ASN A 587 0.02 5.12 -9.23
CA ASN A 587 -1.25 5.53 -8.66
C ASN A 587 -1.02 6.16 -7.29
N VAL A 588 -1.28 7.47 -7.19
CA VAL A 588 -1.20 8.19 -5.92
C VAL A 588 -2.60 8.23 -5.31
N ASN A 589 -2.90 7.25 -4.46
CA ASN A 589 -4.22 7.04 -3.84
C ASN A 589 -4.18 7.04 -2.30
N GLY A 590 -3.03 7.39 -1.68
CA GLY A 590 -2.90 7.68 -0.25
C GLY A 590 -1.84 8.73 0.04
N LEU A 591 -1.29 8.73 1.27
CA LEU A 591 -0.29 9.71 1.71
C LEU A 591 1.13 9.27 1.36
N ILE A 592 1.80 10.04 0.51
CA ILE A 592 3.25 10.03 0.36
C ILE A 592 3.79 11.20 1.17
N GLN A 593 4.58 10.93 2.20
CA GLN A 593 5.22 11.95 3.01
C GLN A 593 6.75 11.86 2.88
N SER A 594 7.39 13.01 2.67
CA SER A 594 8.84 13.12 2.64
C SER A 594 9.37 14.18 3.59
N GLY A 595 10.60 13.98 4.06
CA GLY A 595 11.30 14.86 4.97
C GLY A 595 10.87 14.72 6.42
N THR A 596 11.65 15.35 7.29
CA THR A 596 11.38 15.41 8.72
C THR A 596 11.36 16.87 9.16
N SER A 597 10.50 17.20 10.10
CA SER A 597 10.52 18.49 10.77
C SER A 597 10.13 18.28 12.21
N SER A 598 10.96 18.76 13.12
CA SER A 598 10.68 18.73 14.54
C SER A 598 11.03 20.09 15.13
N ASN A 599 10.17 20.54 16.04
CA ASN A 599 10.53 21.60 16.96
C ASN A 599 11.19 20.95 18.17
N TYR A 600 12.23 21.59 18.67
CA TYR A 600 12.97 21.12 19.83
C TYR A 600 12.91 22.16 20.92
N SER A 601 12.62 21.73 22.15
CA SER A 601 12.77 22.64 23.26
C SER A 601 13.13 22.00 24.59
N VAL A 602 13.78 22.79 25.44
CA VAL A 602 14.09 22.42 26.82
C VAL A 602 14.02 23.62 27.74
N ASP A 603 13.41 23.40 28.90
CA ASP A 603 13.45 24.28 30.06
C ASP A 603 14.30 23.64 31.16
N ILE A 604 15.48 24.19 31.39
CA ILE A 604 16.43 23.78 32.40
C ILE A 604 16.19 24.65 33.63
N GLY A 605 15.17 24.25 34.39
CA GLY A 605 14.67 24.99 35.55
C GLY A 605 14.94 24.33 36.90
N SER A 606 14.03 24.54 37.84
CA SER A 606 14.15 24.09 39.24
C SER A 606 14.30 22.58 39.40
N GLY A 607 13.68 21.78 38.54
CA GLY A 607 13.82 20.32 38.53
C GLY A 607 15.26 19.88 38.26
N ALA A 608 15.86 20.41 37.19
CA ALA A 608 17.25 20.16 36.84
C ALA A 608 18.22 20.65 37.93
N LEU A 609 17.98 21.86 38.47
CA LEU A 609 18.78 22.40 39.58
C LEU A 609 18.69 21.52 40.84
N SER A 610 17.51 20.98 41.15
CA SER A 610 17.33 20.07 42.29
C SER A 610 18.08 18.76 42.10
N ALA A 611 18.09 18.20 40.88
CA ALA A 611 18.86 17.01 40.55
C ALA A 611 20.38 17.24 40.68
N ILE A 612 20.88 18.39 40.21
CA ILE A 612 22.28 18.80 40.37
C ILE A 612 22.63 18.97 41.85
N ASN A 613 21.79 19.66 42.63
CA ASN A 613 22.03 19.85 44.06
C ASN A 613 21.99 18.53 44.84
N SER A 614 21.15 17.58 44.43
CA SER A 614 21.10 16.24 45.00
C SER A 614 22.37 15.42 44.67
N LEU A 615 22.92 15.58 43.47
CA LEU A 615 24.23 15.00 43.13
C LEU A 615 25.34 15.63 44.00
N LYS A 616 25.38 16.97 44.10
CA LYS A 616 26.38 17.71 44.87
C LYS A 616 26.35 17.39 46.37
N SER A 617 25.18 17.08 46.94
CA SER A 617 25.05 16.71 48.35
C SER A 617 25.54 15.29 48.66
N ASN A 618 25.72 14.44 47.64
CA ASN A 618 26.33 13.12 47.78
C ASN A 618 27.80 13.17 47.34
N SER A 619 28.70 13.31 48.31
CA SER A 619 30.14 13.48 48.07
C SER A 619 30.78 12.35 47.24
N ALA A 620 30.36 11.10 47.46
CA ALA A 620 30.88 9.95 46.71
C ALA A 620 30.39 9.96 45.25
N ALA A 621 29.10 10.20 45.02
CA ALA A 621 28.53 10.28 43.67
C ALA A 621 29.09 11.48 42.90
N PHE A 622 29.27 12.64 43.55
CA PHE A 622 29.85 13.82 42.94
C PHE A 622 31.32 13.61 42.55
N ALA A 623 32.13 12.99 43.42
CA ALA A 623 33.51 12.65 43.11
C ALA A 623 33.62 11.68 41.92
N GLN A 624 32.71 10.70 41.83
CA GLN A 624 32.63 9.80 40.68
C GLN A 624 32.22 10.55 39.41
N ALA A 625 31.23 11.44 39.48
CA ALA A 625 30.83 12.26 38.34
C ALA A 625 31.98 13.16 37.84
N GLN A 626 32.79 13.70 38.75
CA GLN A 626 34.01 14.45 38.40
C GLN A 626 35.06 13.57 37.73
N ALA A 627 35.25 12.32 38.18
CA ALA A 627 36.14 11.38 37.53
C ALA A 627 35.66 11.01 36.12
N ASN A 628 34.36 10.75 35.96
CA ASN A 628 33.74 10.45 34.66
C ASN A 628 33.85 11.63 33.69
N ALA A 629 33.67 12.87 34.17
CA ALA A 629 33.76 14.07 33.35
C ALA A 629 35.16 14.28 32.76
N ARG A 630 36.23 13.83 33.43
CA ARG A 630 37.60 13.85 32.88
C ARG A 630 37.75 12.93 31.66
N ASN A 631 36.90 11.90 31.56
CA ASN A 631 36.85 10.95 30.46
C ASN A 631 35.75 11.30 29.43
N GLY A 632 35.17 12.51 29.50
CA GLY A 632 34.10 12.95 28.58
C GLY A 632 32.72 12.36 28.87
N SER A 633 32.52 11.70 30.01
CA SER A 633 31.24 11.16 30.43
C SER A 633 30.58 12.08 31.47
N TYR A 634 29.45 12.68 31.11
CA TYR A 634 28.76 13.68 31.93
C TYR A 634 27.49 13.12 32.58
N TYR A 635 27.05 13.73 33.68
CA TYR A 635 25.86 13.29 34.42
C TYR A 635 24.58 13.69 33.67
N ASP A 636 23.74 12.73 33.30
CA ASP A 636 22.50 13.01 32.57
C ASP A 636 21.43 13.59 33.49
N ILE A 637 20.93 14.79 33.15
CA ILE A 637 19.87 15.49 33.88
C ILE A 637 18.62 15.67 33.01
N THR A 638 18.55 14.99 31.87
CA THR A 638 17.47 15.12 30.88
C THR A 638 16.12 14.82 31.50
N ALA A 639 16.00 13.78 32.34
CA ALA A 639 14.74 13.46 33.00
C ALA A 639 14.23 14.58 33.93
N ALA A 640 15.14 15.37 34.52
CA ALA A 640 14.82 16.41 35.48
C ALA A 640 14.52 17.79 34.85
N ALA A 641 14.89 18.00 33.59
CA ALA A 641 14.48 19.17 32.82
C ALA A 641 13.01 19.05 32.34
N ALA A 642 12.40 20.12 31.87
CA ALA A 642 11.08 20.09 31.24
C ALA A 642 11.18 20.39 29.73
N THR A 643 10.16 20.05 28.95
CA THR A 643 10.02 20.55 27.58
C THR A 643 9.38 21.94 27.66
N GLN A 644 9.97 22.96 27.04
CA GLN A 644 9.46 24.34 27.14
C GLN A 644 8.08 24.48 26.48
N VAL A 645 7.86 23.78 25.36
CA VAL A 645 6.58 23.71 24.65
C VAL A 645 6.15 22.25 24.61
N SER A 646 4.94 21.94 25.07
CA SER A 646 4.50 20.55 25.30
C SER A 646 4.42 19.67 24.06
N THR A 647 4.36 20.26 22.86
CA THR A 647 4.33 19.55 21.57
C THR A 647 5.71 19.34 20.93
N ASP A 648 6.77 19.91 21.52
CA ASP A 648 8.13 19.82 20.98
C ASP A 648 8.85 18.55 21.43
N LEU A 649 9.87 18.14 20.67
CA LEU A 649 10.82 17.15 21.12
C LEU A 649 11.75 17.74 22.19
N LYS A 650 11.92 17.01 23.28
CA LYS A 650 12.77 17.45 24.39
C LYS A 650 14.26 17.37 24.02
N ILE A 651 14.99 18.45 24.27
CA ILE A 651 16.45 18.46 24.09
C ILE A 651 17.13 17.78 25.29
N GLY A 652 18.06 16.87 25.02
CA GLY A 652 18.87 16.23 26.05
C GLY A 652 19.83 17.20 26.72
N VAL A 653 20.02 17.07 28.02
CA VAL A 653 20.86 17.96 28.82
C VAL A 653 21.69 17.19 29.83
N ARG A 654 22.96 17.60 29.98
CA ARG A 654 23.95 16.96 30.83
C ARG A 654 24.61 17.97 31.74
N TYR A 655 25.09 17.50 32.89
CA TYR A 655 25.81 18.29 33.87
C TYR A 655 27.28 17.86 33.93
N ASN A 656 28.19 18.82 33.74
CA ASN A 656 29.62 18.64 33.91
C ASN A 656 30.04 19.03 35.33
N ALA A 657 30.23 18.01 36.17
CA ALA A 657 30.64 18.16 37.57
C ALA A 657 32.07 18.72 37.75
N LEU A 658 32.91 18.69 36.70
CA LEU A 658 34.28 19.22 36.74
C LEU A 658 34.31 20.74 36.57
N THR A 659 33.47 21.29 35.68
CA THR A 659 33.45 22.72 35.35
C THR A 659 32.23 23.47 35.92
N ASP A 660 31.32 22.75 36.57
CA ASP A 660 30.05 23.28 37.08
C ASP A 660 29.18 23.93 35.99
N GLN A 661 29.10 23.27 34.84
CA GLN A 661 28.40 23.74 33.64
C GLN A 661 27.30 22.78 33.21
N ILE A 662 26.28 23.31 32.54
CA ILE A 662 25.23 22.52 31.89
C ILE A 662 25.51 22.47 30.39
N LEU A 663 25.60 21.27 29.84
CA LEU A 663 25.80 21.02 28.42
C LEU A 663 24.46 20.66 27.80
N VAL A 664 24.10 21.36 26.74
CA VAL A 664 22.96 21.02 25.88
C VAL A 664 23.46 20.08 24.80
N ASN A 665 22.78 18.96 24.61
CA ASN A 665 23.09 18.03 23.53
C ASN A 665 22.98 18.71 22.16
N GLY A 666 23.67 18.16 21.17
CA GLY A 666 23.52 18.61 19.80
C GLY A 666 22.10 18.40 19.30
N VAL A 667 21.58 19.38 18.58
CA VAL A 667 20.27 19.32 17.94
C VAL A 667 20.45 19.64 16.47
N VAL A 668 20.23 18.65 15.62
CA VAL A 668 20.12 18.86 14.18
C VAL A 668 18.65 18.70 13.81
N GLN A 669 18.08 19.73 13.20
CA GLN A 669 16.71 19.72 12.75
C GLN A 669 16.54 18.77 11.55
N GLY A 670 15.32 18.26 11.41
CA GLY A 670 14.93 17.40 10.29
C GLY A 670 15.28 18.00 8.92
N SER A 671 15.60 17.13 7.98
CA SER A 671 15.96 17.50 6.62
C SER A 671 14.73 17.81 5.78
N GLY A 672 14.84 18.79 4.88
CA GLY A 672 13.85 19.02 3.83
C GLY A 672 13.56 17.73 3.05
N GLY A 673 12.30 17.51 2.69
CA GLY A 673 11.89 16.31 1.96
C GLY A 673 12.05 16.44 0.45
N TYR A 674 12.44 15.35 -0.18
CA TYR A 674 12.45 15.20 -1.64
C TYR A 674 11.46 14.11 -2.06
N VAL A 675 10.64 14.40 -3.07
CA VAL A 675 9.77 13.41 -3.72
C VAL A 675 10.02 13.45 -5.22
N TYR A 676 10.38 12.31 -5.79
CA TYR A 676 10.53 12.11 -7.23
C TYR A 676 9.57 11.02 -7.70
N LEU A 677 8.64 11.37 -8.58
CA LEU A 677 7.75 10.42 -9.25
C LEU A 677 8.06 10.45 -10.75
N ASN A 678 8.34 9.29 -11.35
CA ASN A 678 8.48 9.16 -12.80
C ASN A 678 7.69 7.95 -13.30
N GLY A 679 6.69 8.20 -14.15
CA GLY A 679 5.82 7.18 -14.69
C GLY A 679 4.55 7.76 -15.29
N LYS A 680 3.58 6.90 -15.62
CA LYS A 680 2.21 7.33 -15.94
C LYS A 680 1.49 7.66 -14.63
N ILE A 681 1.27 8.95 -14.36
CA ILE A 681 0.75 9.40 -13.06
C ILE A 681 -0.77 9.42 -13.08
N ILE A 682 -1.39 8.68 -12.16
CA ILE A 682 -2.84 8.57 -12.02
C ILE A 682 -3.26 8.71 -10.55
N SER A 683 -4.56 8.87 -10.32
CA SER A 683 -5.14 8.79 -8.98
C SER A 683 -6.55 8.22 -9.01
N THR A 684 -6.75 7.10 -8.32
CA THR A 684 -8.05 6.42 -8.18
C THR A 684 -8.86 6.84 -6.95
N SER A 685 -8.40 7.82 -6.18
CA SER A 685 -9.07 8.26 -4.95
C SER A 685 -10.38 9.01 -5.23
N THR A 686 -11.49 8.58 -4.62
CA THR A 686 -12.83 9.16 -4.86
C THR A 686 -13.20 10.32 -3.96
N GLU A 687 -13.79 11.35 -4.56
CA GLU A 687 -14.45 12.44 -3.87
C GLU A 687 -15.85 12.01 -3.40
N ASN A 688 -16.03 11.90 -2.08
CA ASN A 688 -17.29 11.98 -1.29
C ASN A 688 -16.99 11.62 0.19
N GLY A 689 -15.96 12.24 0.77
CA GLY A 689 -15.73 12.22 2.21
C GLY A 689 -14.46 11.57 2.76
N VAL A 690 -13.63 10.83 2.00
CA VAL A 690 -12.34 10.32 2.54
C VAL A 690 -11.24 10.21 1.47
N SER A 691 -10.22 11.06 1.64
CA SER A 691 -8.84 11.08 1.08
C SER A 691 -8.62 11.09 -0.45
N GLN A 692 -8.36 12.28 -1.01
CA GLN A 692 -7.54 12.40 -2.23
C GLN A 692 -6.12 11.90 -1.96
N GLY A 693 -5.48 11.28 -2.96
CA GLY A 693 -4.04 11.02 -2.90
C GLY A 693 -3.30 12.31 -2.54
N THR A 694 -2.37 12.24 -1.59
CA THR A 694 -1.68 13.43 -1.05
C THR A 694 -0.19 13.21 -1.06
N ILE A 695 0.55 14.17 -1.61
CA ILE A 695 2.00 14.26 -1.50
C ILE A 695 2.29 15.40 -0.53
N ALA A 696 2.79 15.06 0.65
CA ALA A 696 3.16 15.99 1.70
C ALA A 696 4.68 16.03 1.87
N VAL A 697 5.26 17.22 1.85
CA VAL A 697 6.68 17.40 2.10
C VAL A 697 6.89 18.26 3.34
N LYS A 698 7.74 17.78 4.25
CA LYS A 698 8.22 18.55 5.39
C LYS A 698 9.36 19.45 4.94
N GLY A 699 9.19 20.75 5.16
CA GLY A 699 10.10 21.82 4.74
C GLY A 699 11.44 21.87 5.48
N GLY A 700 11.61 21.04 6.52
CA GLY A 700 12.79 21.00 7.38
C GLY A 700 12.98 22.19 8.32
N ALA A 701 12.14 23.23 8.24
CA ALA A 701 12.25 24.44 9.06
C ALA A 701 11.41 24.37 10.35
N GLY A 702 11.87 25.01 11.41
CA GLY A 702 11.16 25.02 12.71
C GLY A 702 12.01 25.60 13.83
N SER A 703 11.55 25.41 15.07
CA SER A 703 12.07 26.18 16.20
C SER A 703 12.90 25.32 17.16
N ILE A 704 14.04 25.86 17.56
CA ILE A 704 14.87 25.33 18.65
C ILE A 704 14.85 26.35 19.79
N THR A 705 14.33 25.95 20.95
CA THR A 705 14.28 26.82 22.13
C THR A 705 15.01 26.17 23.31
N VAL A 706 16.05 26.83 23.80
CA VAL A 706 16.77 26.41 25.01
C VAL A 706 16.61 27.51 26.04
N ASN A 707 16.01 27.17 27.19
CA ASN A 707 15.89 28.08 28.32
C ASN A 707 16.62 27.52 29.54
N ASN A 708 17.55 28.30 30.10
CA ASN A 708 18.27 27.93 31.32
C ASN A 708 18.04 28.98 32.42
N THR A 709 17.34 28.56 33.48
CA THR A 709 17.03 29.41 34.64
C THR A 709 17.75 28.97 35.92
N THR A 710 18.69 28.03 35.83
CA THR A 710 19.39 27.44 36.99
C THR A 710 20.41 28.37 37.65
N GLY A 711 20.86 29.42 36.96
CA GLY A 711 22.00 30.26 37.37
C GLY A 711 23.38 29.66 37.07
N LEU A 712 23.46 28.39 36.63
CA LEU A 712 24.69 27.77 36.16
C LEU A 712 24.97 28.14 34.70
N GLN A 713 26.25 28.19 34.32
CA GLN A 713 26.66 28.53 32.96
C GLN A 713 26.20 27.46 31.96
N LEU A 714 25.64 27.92 30.84
CA LEU A 714 25.15 27.08 29.76
C LEU A 714 26.24 26.89 28.69
N VAL A 715 26.42 25.67 28.22
CA VAL A 715 27.30 25.32 27.11
C VAL A 715 26.45 24.75 25.98
N THR A 716 26.48 25.40 24.82
CA THR A 716 25.77 24.91 23.62
C THR A 716 26.72 24.08 22.76
N ASN A 717 26.30 22.87 22.42
CA ASN A 717 26.92 22.09 21.34
C ASN A 717 26.30 22.49 19.98
N THR A 718 26.46 21.65 18.96
CA THR A 718 25.93 21.91 17.62
C THR A 718 24.41 22.10 17.66
N ILE A 719 23.94 23.29 17.32
CA ILE A 719 22.53 23.56 17.07
C ILE A 719 22.43 23.89 15.60
N ASN A 720 21.68 23.11 14.84
CA ASN A 720 21.57 23.32 13.41
C ASN A 720 20.11 23.14 12.99
N THR A 721 19.46 24.19 12.48
CA THR A 721 18.10 24.10 11.92
C THR A 721 18.06 23.49 10.51
N GLY A 722 19.12 22.75 10.15
CA GLY A 722 19.37 22.24 8.82
C GLY A 722 19.91 23.31 7.86
N VAL A 723 20.77 22.89 6.92
CA VAL A 723 20.75 23.50 5.60
C VAL A 723 19.38 23.15 5.02
N SER A 724 18.60 24.13 4.59
CA SER A 724 17.36 23.83 3.87
C SER A 724 17.75 23.15 2.55
N ALA A 725 17.90 21.82 2.54
CA ALA A 725 17.79 21.08 1.31
C ALA A 725 16.45 21.52 0.71
N PRO A 726 16.43 22.07 -0.52
CA PRO A 726 15.21 22.57 -1.10
C PRO A 726 14.18 21.44 -1.05
N SER A 727 13.06 21.73 -0.40
CA SER A 727 11.98 20.76 -0.29
C SER A 727 11.25 20.76 -1.62
N VAL A 728 11.40 19.67 -2.37
CA VAL A 728 10.99 19.59 -3.77
C VAL A 728 10.14 18.37 -4.01
N ILE A 729 9.05 18.58 -4.74
CA ILE A 729 8.28 17.51 -5.37
C ILE A 729 8.51 17.63 -6.86
N GLN A 730 9.08 16.61 -7.47
CA GLN A 730 9.26 16.48 -8.91
C GLN A 730 8.36 15.37 -9.44
N ILE A 731 7.49 15.71 -10.38
CA ILE A 731 6.59 14.78 -11.06
C ILE A 731 6.93 14.80 -12.54
N VAL A 732 7.47 13.69 -13.04
CA VAL A 732 7.68 13.39 -14.46
C VAL A 732 6.52 12.52 -14.93
N ASP A 733 5.54 13.13 -15.58
CA ASP A 733 4.32 12.44 -16.03
C ASP A 733 4.40 12.07 -17.51
N GLN A 734 4.53 10.76 -17.73
CA GLN A 734 4.61 10.12 -19.04
C GLN A 734 3.24 10.07 -19.76
N LEU A 735 2.12 10.27 -19.08
CA LEU A 735 0.80 10.40 -19.74
C LEU A 735 0.61 11.80 -20.33
N GLN A 736 1.10 12.82 -19.64
CA GLN A 736 1.00 14.21 -20.07
C GLN A 736 2.23 14.67 -20.88
N GLN A 737 3.29 13.85 -20.93
CA GLN A 737 4.59 14.21 -21.52
C GLN A 737 5.14 15.51 -20.92
N GLN A 738 5.07 15.67 -19.61
CA GLN A 738 5.37 16.91 -18.90
C GLN A 738 6.15 16.65 -17.61
N THR A 739 7.07 17.55 -17.26
CA THR A 739 7.68 17.59 -15.92
C THR A 739 7.20 18.81 -15.13
N THR A 740 6.81 18.58 -13.88
CA THR A 740 6.37 19.61 -12.94
C THR A 740 7.19 19.55 -11.65
N TRP A 741 7.63 20.71 -11.17
CA TRP A 741 8.26 20.84 -9.86
C TRP A 741 7.46 21.77 -8.96
N TYR A 742 7.28 21.35 -7.72
CA TYR A 742 6.86 22.22 -6.62
C TYR A 742 8.07 22.42 -5.71
N VAL A 743 8.54 23.65 -5.61
CA VAL A 743 9.75 24.01 -4.85
C VAL A 743 9.33 24.90 -3.69
N TYR A 744 9.59 24.43 -2.48
CA TYR A 744 9.25 25.15 -1.27
C TYR A 744 10.40 26.05 -0.81
N ASN A 745 10.07 27.33 -0.61
CA ASN A 745 10.95 28.34 -0.05
C ASN A 745 10.33 28.88 1.25
N PRO A 746 10.84 28.46 2.44
CA PRO A 746 10.30 28.90 3.73
C PRO A 746 10.49 30.40 3.99
N SER A 747 11.40 31.07 3.25
CA SER A 747 11.71 32.49 3.44
C SER A 747 10.82 33.45 2.64
N ALA A 748 9.98 32.94 1.74
CA ALA A 748 9.06 33.76 0.94
C ALA A 748 7.85 34.23 1.77
N ALA A 749 7.18 35.29 1.31
CA ALA A 749 6.00 35.84 1.97
C ALA A 749 4.87 34.79 2.04
N GLY A 750 4.03 34.89 3.07
CA GLY A 750 2.86 34.02 3.23
C GLY A 750 2.00 34.02 1.96
N GLY A 751 1.64 32.84 1.48
CA GLY A 751 0.89 32.68 0.21
C GLY A 751 1.77 32.62 -1.05
N GLN A 752 3.11 32.70 -0.93
CA GLN A 752 4.06 32.59 -2.04
C GLN A 752 5.20 31.60 -1.77
N GLN A 753 5.05 30.75 -0.75
CA GLN A 753 6.10 29.85 -0.27
C GLN A 753 6.36 28.65 -1.18
N VAL A 754 5.46 28.35 -2.12
CA VAL A 754 5.65 27.26 -3.09
C VAL A 754 5.66 27.82 -4.50
N SER A 755 6.79 27.66 -5.19
CA SER A 755 6.94 27.96 -6.60
C SER A 755 6.64 26.73 -7.45
N THR A 756 5.82 26.88 -8.49
CA THR A 756 5.47 25.81 -9.42
C THR A 756 6.15 26.02 -10.76
N TYR A 757 7.05 25.11 -11.13
CA TYR A 757 7.73 25.09 -12.42
C TYR A 757 7.15 24.00 -13.31
N ARG A 758 6.96 24.27 -14.60
CA ARG A 758 6.44 23.30 -15.57
C ARG A 758 7.17 23.43 -16.89
N THR A 759 7.45 22.29 -17.51
CA THR A 759 8.02 22.23 -18.87
C THR A 759 7.42 21.06 -19.64
N ALA A 760 7.21 21.25 -20.94
CA ALA A 760 6.86 20.16 -21.84
C ALA A 760 8.10 19.26 -22.03
N GLY A 761 7.93 17.96 -21.81
CA GLY A 761 9.00 16.95 -21.89
C GLY A 761 9.27 16.24 -20.56
N VAL A 762 9.79 15.01 -20.67
CA VAL A 762 10.07 14.09 -19.56
C VAL A 762 11.57 13.95 -19.25
N ASN A 763 12.43 14.65 -19.99
CA ASN A 763 13.89 14.57 -19.90
C ASN A 763 14.53 15.84 -19.34
N ALA A 764 13.74 16.73 -18.73
CA ALA A 764 14.26 17.96 -18.18
C ALA A 764 15.05 17.69 -16.89
N SER A 765 16.29 18.16 -16.87
CA SER A 765 17.26 17.81 -15.83
C SER A 765 17.17 18.68 -14.57
N ALA A 766 16.62 19.89 -14.68
CA ALA A 766 16.42 20.83 -13.57
C ALA A 766 15.32 21.84 -13.92
N TYR A 767 14.75 22.49 -12.89
CA TYR A 767 13.88 23.64 -13.08
C TYR A 767 14.70 24.92 -13.26
N THR A 768 14.21 25.84 -14.10
CA THR A 768 14.83 27.16 -14.32
C THR A 768 13.78 28.26 -14.19
N GLY A 769 14.22 29.52 -14.05
CA GLY A 769 13.30 30.67 -13.93
C GLY A 769 12.31 30.81 -15.09
N SER A 770 12.65 30.36 -16.30
CA SER A 770 11.77 30.42 -17.47
C SER A 770 10.61 29.42 -17.42
N MET A 771 10.69 28.40 -16.56
CA MET A 771 9.66 27.37 -16.38
C MET A 771 8.64 27.75 -15.30
N LEU A 772 8.83 28.88 -14.60
CA LEU A 772 7.96 29.29 -13.50
C LEU A 772 6.55 29.62 -14.03
N THR A 773 5.54 28.93 -13.48
CA THR A 773 4.13 29.11 -13.87
C THR A 773 3.28 29.76 -12.79
N GLY A 774 3.75 29.79 -11.54
CA GLY A 774 3.03 30.43 -10.45
C GLY A 774 3.68 30.25 -9.09
N MET A 775 3.18 31.01 -8.12
CA MET A 775 3.53 30.91 -6.70
C MET A 775 2.25 30.75 -5.87
N SER A 776 2.33 30.02 -4.76
CA SER A 776 1.19 29.70 -3.91
C SER A 776 1.60 29.54 -2.44
N GLY A 777 0.61 29.44 -1.55
CA GLY A 777 0.81 29.07 -0.15
C GLY A 777 1.23 27.60 0.01
N THR A 778 1.23 27.10 1.24
CA THR A 778 1.73 25.75 1.54
C THR A 778 0.68 24.63 1.42
N ALA A 779 -0.59 24.97 1.17
CA ALA A 779 -1.70 24.03 1.09
C ALA A 779 -2.74 24.48 0.06
N GLY A 780 -3.68 23.59 -0.29
CA GLY A 780 -4.71 23.83 -1.32
C GLY A 780 -4.18 23.75 -2.75
N ILE A 781 -2.96 23.22 -2.93
CA ILE A 781 -2.36 22.99 -4.25
C ILE A 781 -2.80 21.63 -4.74
N GLN A 782 -3.18 21.55 -6.02
CA GLN A 782 -3.51 20.29 -6.68
C GLN A 782 -2.65 20.08 -7.92
N TYR A 783 -2.22 18.84 -8.12
CA TYR A 783 -1.69 18.33 -9.36
C TYR A 783 -2.82 17.67 -10.14
N THR A 784 -3.09 18.19 -11.35
CA THR A 784 -4.09 17.64 -12.26
C THR A 784 -3.46 16.56 -13.11
N VAL A 785 -3.96 15.34 -13.01
CA VAL A 785 -3.58 14.21 -13.86
C VAL A 785 -4.29 14.29 -15.22
N LYS A 786 -3.89 13.44 -16.19
CA LYS A 786 -4.56 13.37 -17.49
C LYS A 786 -6.07 13.07 -17.32
N PRO A 787 -6.98 13.85 -17.93
CA PRO A 787 -8.42 13.64 -17.81
C PRO A 787 -8.87 12.33 -18.48
N ASN A 788 -10.01 11.78 -18.04
CA ASN A 788 -10.65 10.59 -18.61
C ASN A 788 -9.78 9.32 -18.63
N MET A 789 -8.83 9.21 -17.71
CA MET A 789 -8.08 7.99 -17.44
C MET A 789 -8.86 7.08 -16.49
N TYR A 790 -8.76 5.76 -16.73
CA TYR A 790 -9.36 4.74 -15.88
C TYR A 790 -8.37 3.61 -15.61
N TYR A 791 -8.38 3.13 -14.38
CA TYR A 791 -7.69 1.92 -13.95
C TYR A 791 -8.61 0.75 -14.24
N GLN A 792 -8.16 -0.19 -15.07
CA GLN A 792 -8.92 -1.35 -15.46
C GLN A 792 -8.28 -2.62 -14.91
N TRP A 793 -9.09 -3.53 -14.38
CA TRP A 793 -8.69 -4.93 -14.25
C TRP A 793 -9.71 -5.84 -14.91
N VAL A 794 -9.21 -6.89 -15.52
CA VAL A 794 -10.01 -7.93 -16.17
C VAL A 794 -9.73 -9.25 -15.47
N ASP A 795 -10.75 -9.82 -14.84
CA ASP A 795 -10.71 -11.17 -14.30
C ASP A 795 -11.32 -12.14 -15.32
N THR A 796 -10.56 -13.15 -15.73
CA THR A 796 -11.01 -14.19 -16.66
C THR A 796 -10.97 -15.56 -16.00
N ALA A 797 -12.05 -16.32 -16.14
CA ALA A 797 -12.13 -17.70 -15.72
C ALA A 797 -12.51 -18.60 -16.90
N THR A 798 -11.88 -19.78 -16.92
CA THR A 798 -12.20 -20.85 -17.87
C THR A 798 -12.96 -21.94 -17.12
N LEU A 799 -14.11 -22.31 -17.68
CA LEU A 799 -14.96 -23.37 -17.17
C LEU A 799 -15.04 -24.44 -18.26
N ASP A 800 -14.81 -25.69 -17.89
CA ASP A 800 -14.82 -26.81 -18.82
C ASP A 800 -15.71 -27.94 -18.32
N ARG A 801 -16.26 -28.69 -19.28
CA ARG A 801 -16.78 -30.04 -19.09
C ARG A 801 -16.37 -30.92 -20.28
N PRO A 802 -16.42 -32.25 -20.17
CA PRO A 802 -16.02 -33.14 -21.26
C PRO A 802 -16.79 -32.86 -22.56
N THR A 803 -16.11 -32.85 -23.71
CA THR A 803 -16.77 -32.66 -25.03
C THR A 803 -17.64 -33.84 -25.45
N THR A 804 -17.56 -34.97 -24.74
CA THR A 804 -18.48 -36.12 -24.88
C THR A 804 -19.73 -35.98 -24.01
N SER A 805 -19.90 -34.86 -23.30
CA SER A 805 -21.05 -34.64 -22.42
C SER A 805 -22.33 -34.60 -23.23
N THR A 806 -23.30 -35.42 -22.84
CA THR A 806 -24.66 -35.39 -23.37
C THR A 806 -25.48 -34.30 -22.68
N GLN A 807 -26.71 -34.09 -23.15
CA GLN A 807 -27.69 -33.19 -22.50
C GLN A 807 -28.05 -33.58 -21.05
N PHE A 808 -27.57 -34.75 -20.58
CA PHE A 808 -27.80 -35.29 -19.23
C PHE A 808 -26.58 -35.22 -18.31
N ASP A 809 -25.39 -34.91 -18.85
CA ASP A 809 -24.14 -34.98 -18.09
C ASP A 809 -23.84 -33.66 -17.34
N TYR A 810 -23.61 -33.80 -16.03
CA TYR A 810 -23.08 -32.77 -15.12
C TYR A 810 -21.55 -32.85 -15.05
N GLY A 811 -20.87 -31.80 -14.58
CA GLY A 811 -19.43 -31.83 -14.28
C GLY A 811 -18.63 -30.62 -14.74
N TRP A 812 -19.22 -29.41 -14.69
CA TRP A 812 -18.44 -28.20 -14.88
C TRP A 812 -17.38 -28.09 -13.78
N HIS A 813 -16.19 -27.66 -14.17
CA HIS A 813 -15.13 -27.33 -13.25
C HIS A 813 -14.36 -26.12 -13.78
N TYR A 814 -13.74 -25.38 -12.86
CA TYR A 814 -12.72 -24.42 -13.26
C TYR A 814 -11.53 -25.17 -13.83
N THR A 815 -11.02 -24.67 -14.94
CA THR A 815 -9.70 -25.05 -15.46
C THR A 815 -8.69 -24.05 -14.92
N PRO A 816 -7.85 -24.44 -13.93
CA PRO A 816 -6.89 -23.52 -13.36
C PRO A 816 -5.83 -23.12 -14.38
N ASN A 817 -5.29 -21.92 -14.24
CA ASN A 817 -4.16 -21.46 -15.01
C ASN A 817 -2.95 -22.39 -14.76
N ALA A 818 -2.36 -22.93 -15.82
CA ALA A 818 -1.27 -23.91 -15.71
C ALA A 818 0.01 -23.34 -15.06
N ALA A 819 0.22 -22.02 -15.09
CA ALA A 819 1.39 -21.37 -14.51
C ALA A 819 1.19 -20.98 -13.04
N THR A 820 -0.01 -20.50 -12.66
CA THR A 820 -0.29 -20.01 -11.30
C THR A 820 -1.07 -20.99 -10.43
N GLY A 821 -1.77 -21.96 -11.04
CA GLY A 821 -2.70 -22.85 -10.35
C GLY A 821 -4.01 -22.17 -9.92
N GLU A 822 -4.25 -20.91 -10.32
CA GLU A 822 -5.43 -20.14 -9.93
C GLU A 822 -6.58 -20.30 -10.92
N ASN A 823 -7.82 -20.31 -10.40
CA ASN A 823 -9.04 -20.46 -11.22
C ASN A 823 -9.42 -19.17 -11.98
N TRP A 824 -8.92 -18.02 -11.52
CA TRP A 824 -9.13 -16.72 -12.15
C TRP A 824 -7.79 -16.13 -12.54
N THR A 825 -7.65 -15.71 -13.79
CA THR A 825 -6.48 -14.94 -14.25
C THR A 825 -6.85 -13.47 -14.29
N ARG A 826 -6.07 -12.61 -13.62
CA ARG A 826 -6.27 -11.17 -13.61
C ARG A 826 -5.25 -10.46 -14.49
N THR A 827 -5.72 -9.50 -15.29
CA THR A 827 -4.85 -8.53 -15.97
C THR A 827 -5.22 -7.12 -15.53
N VAL A 828 -4.22 -6.23 -15.46
CA VAL A 828 -4.40 -4.83 -15.05
C VAL A 828 -3.88 -3.95 -16.18
N SER A 829 -4.63 -2.89 -16.50
CA SER A 829 -4.29 -1.95 -17.57
C SER A 829 -4.76 -0.53 -17.24
N LEU A 830 -4.25 0.42 -18.02
CA LEU A 830 -4.78 1.79 -18.07
C LEU A 830 -5.52 1.98 -19.38
N VAL A 831 -6.74 2.51 -19.30
CA VAL A 831 -7.59 2.78 -20.46
C VAL A 831 -8.12 4.21 -20.43
N GLU A 832 -8.40 4.76 -21.60
CA GLU A 832 -8.85 6.13 -21.79
C GLU A 832 -10.29 6.17 -22.28
N ASN A 833 -11.01 7.23 -21.89
CA ASN A 833 -12.35 7.54 -22.40
C ASN A 833 -13.32 6.35 -22.28
N VAL A 834 -13.27 5.63 -21.16
CA VAL A 834 -14.20 4.52 -20.90
C VAL A 834 -15.62 5.05 -20.99
N MET A 835 -16.42 4.40 -21.82
CA MET A 835 -17.81 4.73 -21.99
C MET A 835 -18.63 4.10 -20.87
N GLN A 836 -19.73 4.76 -20.55
CA GLN A 836 -20.75 4.17 -19.70
C GLN A 836 -21.27 2.92 -20.39
N ALA A 837 -21.16 1.79 -19.70
CA ALA A 837 -21.62 0.52 -20.20
C ALA A 837 -23.15 0.44 -20.13
N THR A 838 -23.70 -0.26 -21.10
CA THR A 838 -25.02 -0.91 -21.01
C THR A 838 -24.80 -2.39 -20.75
N GLY A 839 -25.85 -3.12 -20.35
CA GLY A 839 -25.77 -4.57 -20.20
C GLY A 839 -25.14 -5.24 -21.42
N GLY A 840 -24.38 -6.31 -21.21
CA GLY A 840 -23.79 -7.08 -22.31
C GLY A 840 -22.53 -6.51 -22.96
N GLY A 841 -21.91 -5.48 -22.38
CA GLY A 841 -20.72 -4.85 -22.97
C GLY A 841 -21.00 -3.83 -24.08
N GLY A 842 -22.26 -3.43 -24.26
CA GLY A 842 -22.62 -2.27 -25.09
C GLY A 842 -22.20 -0.94 -24.46
N ASN A 843 -22.10 0.11 -25.27
CA ASN A 843 -21.69 1.46 -24.84
C ASN A 843 -22.80 2.48 -25.16
N THR A 844 -23.07 3.43 -24.25
CA THR A 844 -24.04 4.51 -24.50
C THR A 844 -23.51 5.65 -25.39
N GLY A 845 -22.19 5.66 -25.65
CA GLY A 845 -21.49 6.78 -26.29
C GLY A 845 -21.21 7.97 -25.35
N GLN A 846 -21.63 7.90 -24.09
CA GLN A 846 -21.29 8.87 -23.04
C GLN A 846 -20.16 8.31 -22.17
N LEU A 847 -19.29 9.17 -21.62
CA LEU A 847 -18.23 8.74 -20.71
C LEU A 847 -18.79 8.19 -19.39
N GLN A 848 -18.07 7.24 -18.80
CA GLN A 848 -18.41 6.67 -17.50
C GLN A 848 -18.51 7.78 -16.43
N THR A 849 -19.71 7.94 -15.87
CA THR A 849 -19.99 8.94 -14.84
C THR A 849 -19.78 8.40 -13.43
N ALA A 850 -20.09 7.13 -13.20
CA ALA A 850 -19.84 6.45 -11.93
C ALA A 850 -18.34 6.27 -11.67
N ASN A 851 -17.92 6.23 -10.41
CA ASN A 851 -16.50 6.03 -10.13
C ASN A 851 -16.02 4.62 -10.51
N PHE A 852 -16.83 3.62 -10.21
CA PHE A 852 -16.62 2.21 -10.54
C PHE A 852 -17.69 1.74 -11.51
N GLN A 853 -17.29 0.90 -12.46
CA GLN A 853 -18.15 0.19 -13.37
C GLN A 853 -17.62 -1.22 -13.60
N GLU A 854 -18.50 -2.21 -13.61
CA GLU A 854 -18.19 -3.58 -14.00
C GLU A 854 -19.09 -4.02 -15.15
N VAL A 855 -18.48 -4.70 -16.10
CA VAL A 855 -19.13 -5.33 -17.25
C VAL A 855 -18.75 -6.81 -17.26
N ILE A 856 -19.76 -7.66 -17.32
CA ILE A 856 -19.60 -9.11 -17.39
C ILE A 856 -19.86 -9.54 -18.82
N THR A 857 -18.92 -10.28 -19.41
CA THR A 857 -19.06 -10.91 -20.71
C THR A 857 -18.71 -12.38 -20.66
N ALA A 858 -19.24 -13.16 -21.60
CA ALA A 858 -18.89 -14.56 -21.73
C ALA A 858 -18.85 -15.00 -23.19
N THR A 859 -17.95 -15.93 -23.48
CA THR A 859 -17.91 -16.68 -24.73
C THR A 859 -17.96 -18.17 -24.44
N GLY A 860 -18.28 -18.99 -25.42
CA GLY A 860 -18.24 -20.44 -25.25
C GLY A 860 -18.18 -21.19 -26.57
N SER A 861 -17.66 -22.41 -26.51
CA SER A 861 -17.81 -23.41 -27.58
C SER A 861 -18.81 -24.47 -27.17
N TYR A 862 -19.47 -25.01 -28.19
CA TYR A 862 -20.42 -26.09 -28.06
C TYR A 862 -20.14 -27.14 -29.14
N HIS A 863 -20.67 -28.33 -28.89
CA HIS A 863 -20.87 -29.32 -29.93
C HIS A 863 -22.36 -29.51 -30.18
N ASP A 864 -22.68 -29.97 -31.39
CA ASP A 864 -24.05 -30.27 -31.77
C ASP A 864 -24.43 -31.67 -31.31
N ALA A 865 -25.61 -31.76 -30.69
CA ALA A 865 -26.36 -32.99 -30.48
C ALA A 865 -27.68 -32.91 -31.23
N GLY A 866 -28.15 -34.04 -31.74
CA GLY A 866 -29.42 -34.11 -32.47
C GLY A 866 -30.15 -35.40 -32.17
N GLY A 867 -31.47 -35.32 -32.08
CA GLY A 867 -32.33 -36.48 -31.84
C GLY A 867 -33.70 -36.30 -32.47
N ASN A 868 -34.23 -37.38 -33.09
CA ASN A 868 -35.64 -37.43 -33.43
C ASN A 868 -36.44 -37.62 -32.14
N THR A 869 -37.44 -36.77 -31.92
CA THR A 869 -38.44 -37.08 -30.91
C THR A 869 -39.13 -38.39 -31.29
N HIS A 870 -39.17 -39.32 -30.34
CA HIS A 870 -39.95 -40.56 -30.45
C HIS A 870 -41.43 -40.20 -30.71
N PRO A 871 -42.26 -41.07 -31.32
CA PRO A 871 -43.71 -40.84 -31.48
C PRO A 871 -44.46 -40.52 -30.17
N GLU A 872 -43.82 -40.74 -29.02
CA GLU A 872 -44.30 -40.32 -27.70
C GLU A 872 -43.52 -39.07 -27.24
N LYS A 873 -43.99 -37.88 -27.68
CA LYS A 873 -43.79 -36.54 -27.09
C LYS A 873 -42.65 -36.37 -26.07
N CYS A 874 -41.39 -36.56 -26.49
CA CYS A 874 -40.24 -36.31 -25.62
C CYS A 874 -39.93 -34.80 -25.52
N CYS A 875 -39.34 -34.37 -24.40
CA CYS A 875 -38.94 -32.99 -24.14
C CYS A 875 -40.10 -31.96 -24.19
N GLY A 876 -41.33 -32.44 -23.99
CA GLY A 876 -42.53 -31.62 -23.86
C GLY A 876 -43.16 -31.13 -25.18
N ALA A 877 -42.64 -31.43 -26.36
CA ALA A 877 -43.27 -30.94 -27.59
C ALA A 877 -44.70 -31.48 -27.83
N ASP A 878 -45.60 -30.62 -28.33
CA ASP A 878 -46.97 -30.98 -28.73
C ASP A 878 -47.04 -31.78 -30.06
N ALA A 879 -45.95 -31.79 -30.82
CA ALA A 879 -45.81 -32.50 -32.10
C ALA A 879 -44.39 -33.09 -32.24
N GLN A 880 -44.22 -34.00 -33.21
CA GLN A 880 -42.92 -34.57 -33.53
C GLN A 880 -42.08 -33.55 -34.30
N PHE A 881 -40.92 -33.19 -33.75
CA PHE A 881 -39.93 -32.33 -34.39
C PHE A 881 -38.58 -33.03 -34.45
N ASN A 882 -37.77 -32.65 -35.45
CA ASN A 882 -36.34 -32.91 -35.44
C ASN A 882 -35.68 -31.87 -34.54
N TRP A 883 -34.97 -32.32 -33.49
CA TRP A 883 -34.30 -31.42 -32.57
C TRP A 883 -32.82 -31.32 -32.90
N TYR A 884 -32.35 -30.09 -32.95
CA TYR A 884 -30.94 -29.73 -32.99
C TYR A 884 -30.61 -28.97 -31.73
N GLN A 885 -29.56 -29.40 -31.05
CA GLN A 885 -29.19 -28.91 -29.75
C GLN A 885 -27.70 -28.58 -29.69
N GLN A 886 -27.38 -27.39 -29.22
CA GLN A 886 -26.01 -26.99 -28.91
C GLN A 886 -25.73 -27.27 -27.44
N ILE A 887 -24.71 -28.08 -27.16
CA ILE A 887 -24.27 -28.43 -25.81
C ILE A 887 -22.95 -27.72 -25.56
N TYR A 888 -22.96 -26.67 -24.75
CA TYR A 888 -21.75 -25.90 -24.43
C TYR A 888 -20.77 -26.73 -23.61
N ASP A 889 -19.52 -26.89 -24.04
CA ASP A 889 -18.49 -27.69 -23.35
C ASP A 889 -17.39 -26.83 -22.71
N HIS A 890 -17.16 -25.64 -23.25
CA HIS A 890 -16.17 -24.69 -22.77
C HIS A 890 -16.80 -23.30 -22.66
N LEU A 891 -16.56 -22.62 -21.54
CA LEU A 891 -16.98 -21.24 -21.32
C LEU A 891 -15.79 -20.42 -20.85
N THR A 892 -15.67 -19.21 -21.40
CA THR A 892 -14.78 -18.18 -20.86
C THR A 892 -15.63 -17.05 -20.30
N LEU A 893 -15.59 -16.87 -18.99
CA LEU A 893 -16.25 -15.77 -18.28
C LEU A 893 -15.24 -14.64 -18.06
N THR A 894 -15.60 -13.42 -18.42
CA THR A 894 -14.73 -12.24 -18.32
C THR A 894 -15.43 -11.11 -17.56
N LEU A 895 -14.80 -10.63 -16.49
CA LEU A 895 -15.26 -9.52 -15.67
C LEU A 895 -14.35 -8.32 -15.92
N THR A 896 -14.84 -7.32 -16.65
CA THR A 896 -14.09 -6.09 -16.93
C THR A 896 -14.51 -5.01 -15.95
N ASN A 897 -13.57 -4.60 -15.11
CA ASN A 897 -13.78 -3.61 -14.05
C ASN A 897 -13.02 -2.34 -14.36
N THR A 898 -13.64 -1.17 -14.19
CA THR A 898 -13.01 0.14 -14.42
C THR A 898 -13.28 1.10 -13.27
N VAL A 899 -12.22 1.73 -12.78
CA VAL A 899 -12.25 2.78 -11.75
C VAL A 899 -11.70 4.07 -12.34
N LYS A 900 -12.35 5.22 -12.10
CA LYS A 900 -11.79 6.51 -12.53
C LYS A 900 -10.42 6.72 -11.91
N ALA A 901 -9.45 7.06 -12.76
CA ALA A 901 -8.06 7.25 -12.38
C ALA A 901 -7.58 8.68 -12.66
N SER A 902 -8.51 9.58 -12.98
CA SER A 902 -8.22 10.97 -13.33
C SER A 902 -8.51 11.97 -12.19
N ASN A 903 -8.48 11.52 -10.93
CA ASN A 903 -8.74 12.39 -9.78
C ASN A 903 -7.52 13.29 -9.51
N PRO A 904 -7.68 14.52 -8.98
CA PRO A 904 -6.56 15.36 -8.63
C PRO A 904 -5.76 14.79 -7.45
N ILE A 905 -4.47 15.12 -7.40
CA ILE A 905 -3.56 14.76 -6.29
C ILE A 905 -3.26 16.03 -5.49
N ASN A 906 -3.43 15.98 -4.17
CA ASN A 906 -3.11 17.10 -3.29
C ASN A 906 -1.60 17.22 -3.11
N ILE A 907 -1.13 18.46 -3.13
CA ILE A 907 0.25 18.83 -2.83
C ILE A 907 0.24 19.70 -1.58
N GLN A 908 1.03 19.30 -0.58
CA GLN A 908 1.17 20.03 0.67
C GLN A 908 2.62 20.17 1.08
N PHE A 909 2.98 21.35 1.56
CA PHE A 909 4.20 21.59 2.30
C PHE A 909 3.86 21.91 3.75
N SER A 910 4.62 21.37 4.69
CA SER A 910 4.40 21.62 6.12
C SER A 910 5.72 21.67 6.87
N GLY A 911 5.73 22.23 8.09
CA GLY A 911 6.99 22.41 8.83
C GLY A 911 7.83 23.57 8.28
N GLY A 912 7.24 24.77 8.17
CA GLY A 912 8.02 25.96 7.83
C GLY A 912 7.26 27.26 8.03
N GLY A 913 7.13 27.64 9.30
CA GLY A 913 7.24 29.05 9.67
C GLY A 913 8.70 29.52 9.57
N ALA A 914 8.98 30.75 9.99
CA ALA A 914 10.35 31.23 10.12
C ALA A 914 11.16 30.27 11.00
N SER A 915 12.29 29.77 10.50
CA SER A 915 13.23 28.99 11.31
C SER A 915 13.72 29.85 12.48
N THR A 916 13.64 29.38 13.72
CA THR A 916 14.06 30.17 14.88
C THR A 916 14.97 29.36 15.78
N VAL A 917 16.06 29.99 16.23
CA VAL A 917 16.89 29.47 17.30
C VAL A 917 16.86 30.50 18.42
N ASN A 918 16.34 30.12 19.57
CA ASN A 918 16.30 30.95 20.77
C ASN A 918 17.04 30.24 21.89
N VAL A 919 18.20 30.77 22.28
CA VAL A 919 18.97 30.28 23.42
C VAL A 919 18.99 31.37 24.49
N SER A 920 18.33 31.13 25.62
CA SER A 920 18.29 32.05 26.75
C SER A 920 18.89 31.42 28.00
N SER A 921 19.68 32.19 28.74
CA SER A 921 20.18 31.81 30.06
C SER A 921 20.18 33.01 31.00
N ASN A 922 19.86 32.78 32.29
CA ASN A 922 20.09 33.76 33.37
C ASN A 922 21.51 33.70 33.95
N SER A 923 22.45 33.13 33.20
CA SER A 923 23.88 33.02 33.47
C SER A 923 24.64 33.17 32.15
N GLY A 924 25.97 33.00 32.18
CA GLY A 924 26.79 33.03 30.96
C GLY A 924 26.44 31.90 29.97
N ILE A 925 26.71 32.15 28.69
CA ILE A 925 26.57 31.16 27.60
C ILE A 925 27.93 30.96 26.92
N VAL A 926 28.34 29.70 26.79
CA VAL A 926 29.55 29.28 26.07
C VAL A 926 29.16 28.57 24.80
N ILE A 927 29.59 29.09 23.66
CA ILE A 927 29.39 28.49 22.35
C ILE A 927 30.53 27.50 22.12
N ASN A 928 30.21 26.20 22.19
CA ASN A 928 31.18 25.11 22.02
C ASN A 928 31.10 24.45 20.63
N GLY A 929 29.90 24.39 20.06
CA GLY A 929 29.66 24.00 18.67
C GLY A 929 28.93 25.11 17.88
N PRO A 930 28.80 24.96 16.55
CA PRO A 930 28.12 25.95 15.72
C PRO A 930 26.62 26.02 16.03
N ILE A 931 26.07 27.24 16.01
CA ILE A 931 24.63 27.52 15.98
C ILE A 931 24.28 27.99 14.57
N ASN A 932 23.71 27.10 13.75
CA ASN A 932 23.40 27.35 12.35
C ASN A 932 21.90 27.49 12.08
N ASN A 933 21.51 28.63 11.51
CA ASN A 933 20.12 28.90 11.12
C ASN A 933 20.04 29.65 9.78
N LEU A 934 20.35 28.96 8.69
CA LEU A 934 20.50 29.56 7.36
C LEU A 934 19.29 30.40 6.89
N SER A 935 18.07 29.96 7.21
CA SER A 935 16.83 30.51 6.66
C SER A 935 16.06 31.44 7.61
N GLY A 936 16.49 31.56 8.88
CA GLY A 936 15.70 32.24 9.90
C GLY A 936 16.49 32.97 10.98
N SER A 937 15.84 33.36 12.07
CA SER A 937 16.44 34.28 13.07
C SER A 937 17.07 33.51 14.22
N THR A 938 18.30 33.87 14.58
CA THR A 938 19.03 33.30 15.73
C THR A 938 19.14 34.34 16.83
N THR A 939 18.67 34.01 18.03
CA THR A 939 18.69 34.86 19.21
C THR A 939 19.41 34.15 20.34
N VAL A 940 20.47 34.76 20.87
CA VAL A 940 21.23 34.25 22.01
C VAL A 940 21.27 35.32 23.09
N ILE A 941 20.71 35.02 24.27
CA ILE A 941 20.52 35.98 25.37
C ILE A 941 21.09 35.42 26.67
N ALA A 942 22.07 36.11 27.25
CA ALA A 942 22.62 35.87 28.57
C ALA A 942 22.26 37.04 29.50
N THR A 943 21.39 36.82 30.48
CA THR A 943 21.00 37.86 31.46
C THR A 943 21.68 37.62 32.81
N GLY A 944 21.90 38.70 33.57
CA GLY A 944 22.52 38.65 34.89
C GLY A 944 23.88 39.30 34.94
N ALA A 945 24.27 39.74 36.14
CA ALA A 945 25.52 40.46 36.35
C ALA A 945 26.73 39.60 35.93
N ASN A 946 27.51 40.08 34.97
CA ASN A 946 28.66 39.38 34.37
C ASN A 946 28.31 38.14 33.52
N SER A 947 27.04 37.92 33.16
CA SER A 947 26.63 36.86 32.25
C SER A 947 27.04 37.20 30.81
N ALA A 948 28.15 36.62 30.35
CA ALA A 948 28.70 36.88 29.01
C ALA A 948 28.34 35.79 28.00
N ILE A 949 28.35 36.14 26.70
CA ILE A 949 28.37 35.17 25.59
C ILE A 949 29.82 35.01 25.13
N THR A 950 30.37 33.80 25.17
CA THR A 950 31.78 33.53 24.87
C THR A 950 31.99 32.31 23.99
N SER A 951 33.10 32.26 23.26
CA SER A 951 33.53 31.08 22.49
C SER A 951 34.32 30.12 23.39
N GLY A 952 34.04 28.81 23.33
CA GLY A 952 34.75 27.81 24.11
C GLY A 952 36.26 27.76 23.81
N ALA A 953 37.07 27.44 24.83
CA ALA A 953 38.54 27.43 24.72
C ALA A 953 39.07 26.39 23.70
N ASN A 954 38.36 25.28 23.54
CA ASN A 954 38.68 24.20 22.60
C ASN A 954 37.58 23.99 21.55
N ALA A 955 36.71 24.99 21.36
CA ALA A 955 35.57 24.88 20.47
C ALA A 955 36.02 24.75 19.00
N THR A 956 35.44 23.78 18.29
CA THR A 956 35.61 23.62 16.85
C THR A 956 34.48 24.34 16.13
N ASN A 957 34.80 25.45 15.45
CA ASN A 957 33.84 26.28 14.69
C ASN A 957 32.64 26.81 15.52
N PRO A 958 32.84 27.61 16.58
CA PRO A 958 31.76 28.17 17.41
C PRO A 958 31.06 29.38 16.74
N MET A 959 30.59 29.19 15.51
CA MET A 959 29.91 30.22 14.72
C MET A 959 28.43 30.31 15.08
N ILE A 960 27.91 31.53 15.23
CA ILE A 960 26.48 31.80 15.34
C ILE A 960 25.99 32.39 14.01
N SER A 961 25.10 31.67 13.31
CA SER A 961 24.59 32.11 12.02
C SER A 961 23.07 32.19 11.96
N GLY A 962 22.57 33.05 11.07
CA GLY A 962 21.15 33.40 10.95
C GLY A 962 20.87 34.25 9.72
N LYS A 963 19.63 34.27 9.21
CA LYS A 963 19.16 35.40 8.38
C LYS A 963 19.31 36.70 9.15
N ASN A 964 18.77 36.74 10.38
CA ASN A 964 19.07 37.77 11.38
C ASN A 964 19.75 37.12 12.59
N VAL A 965 20.71 37.82 13.19
CA VAL A 965 21.40 37.36 14.40
C VAL A 965 21.23 38.42 15.48
N THR A 966 20.69 38.02 16.63
CA THR A 966 20.51 38.87 17.82
C THR A 966 21.32 38.30 18.98
N LEU A 967 22.25 39.07 19.51
CA LEU A 967 23.06 38.72 20.66
C LEU A 967 22.80 39.72 21.79
N GLN A 968 22.50 39.24 22.99
CA GLN A 968 22.38 40.11 24.17
C GLN A 968 23.10 39.47 25.35
N ALA A 969 24.02 40.21 25.97
CA ALA A 969 24.73 39.72 27.14
C ALA A 969 25.07 40.85 28.11
N ASP A 970 24.47 40.84 29.29
CA ASP A 970 24.72 41.84 30.33
C ASP A 970 26.21 41.87 30.74
N GLY A 971 26.90 40.73 30.67
CA GLY A 971 28.32 40.56 30.96
C GLY A 971 29.29 40.81 29.82
N GLY A 972 28.81 41.15 28.62
CA GLY A 972 29.63 41.34 27.41
C GLY A 972 29.54 40.19 26.41
N ILE A 973 29.94 40.45 25.17
CA ILE A 973 29.89 39.51 24.05
C ILE A 973 31.31 39.34 23.51
N GLY A 974 31.85 38.14 23.55
CA GLY A 974 33.25 37.88 23.20
C GLY A 974 34.23 38.50 24.20
N THR A 975 35.53 38.39 23.90
CA THR A 975 36.59 38.93 24.75
C THR A 975 37.59 39.72 23.91
N LEU A 976 37.98 40.91 24.41
CA LEU A 976 38.99 41.79 23.80
C LEU A 976 40.39 41.54 24.39
N GLY A 977 41.43 41.93 23.66
CA GLY A 977 42.84 41.88 24.08
C GLY A 977 43.70 40.90 23.28
N ALA A 978 45.01 40.82 23.59
CA ALA A 978 45.99 40.04 22.82
C ALA A 978 45.69 38.52 22.77
N ASN A 979 44.92 38.01 23.74
CA ASN A 979 44.42 36.62 23.80
C ASN A 979 42.88 36.56 23.74
N GLY A 980 42.23 37.69 23.43
CA GLY A 980 40.79 37.80 23.32
C GLY A 980 40.28 36.99 22.14
N ARG A 981 39.15 36.31 22.33
CA ARG A 981 38.43 35.58 21.29
C ARG A 981 37.09 36.28 21.03
N PRO A 982 36.94 36.95 19.87
CA PRO A 982 35.64 37.43 19.40
C PRO A 982 34.66 36.28 19.22
N VAL A 983 33.36 36.57 19.33
CA VAL A 983 32.30 35.64 18.94
C VAL A 983 32.18 35.65 17.43
N GLN A 984 32.16 34.48 16.80
CA GLN A 984 32.03 34.36 15.36
C GLN A 984 30.56 34.44 14.93
N VAL A 985 30.28 35.23 13.91
CA VAL A 985 28.91 35.45 13.41
C VAL A 985 28.84 35.31 11.88
N GLN A 986 27.72 34.85 11.35
CA GLN A 986 27.41 34.94 9.92
C GLN A 986 25.96 35.33 9.69
N VAL A 987 25.71 36.32 8.83
CA VAL A 987 24.35 36.76 8.45
C VAL A 987 24.04 36.40 7.00
N TYR A 988 22.84 35.88 6.74
CA TYR A 988 22.39 35.46 5.41
C TYR A 988 21.33 36.42 4.86
N GLY A 989 21.78 37.57 4.37
CA GLY A 989 20.92 38.58 3.73
C GLY A 989 20.01 39.39 4.66
N GLY A 990 20.05 39.15 5.97
CA GLY A 990 19.44 40.02 6.99
C GLY A 990 20.51 40.77 7.81
N ASN A 991 20.26 41.00 9.09
CA ASN A 991 21.07 41.92 9.90
C ASN A 991 21.53 41.37 11.27
N LEU A 992 22.57 42.00 11.82
CA LEU A 992 23.10 41.79 13.15
C LEU A 992 22.54 42.84 14.13
N THR A 993 22.06 42.37 15.28
CA THR A 993 21.83 43.18 16.49
C THR A 993 22.65 42.61 17.65
N ALA A 994 23.46 43.42 18.33
CA ALA A 994 24.25 42.97 19.49
C ALA A 994 24.23 44.01 20.62
N THR A 995 23.92 43.59 21.85
CA THR A 995 23.86 44.50 23.00
C THR A 995 24.51 43.95 24.27
N SER A 996 25.09 44.85 25.05
CA SER A 996 25.66 44.56 26.38
C SER A 996 25.41 45.71 27.35
N ILE A 997 25.75 45.54 28.64
CA ILE A 997 25.65 46.57 29.67
C ILE A 997 27.04 46.84 30.26
N ASP A 998 27.62 48.01 29.98
CA ASP A 998 28.94 48.45 30.48
C ASP A 998 30.11 47.48 30.25
N ARG A 999 29.95 46.51 29.34
CA ARG A 999 30.91 45.45 29.04
C ARG A 999 31.18 45.37 27.55
N ASP A 1000 32.35 44.85 27.20
CA ASP A 1000 32.84 44.86 25.82
C ASP A 1000 31.98 43.99 24.88
N ILE A 1001 31.97 44.37 23.60
CA ILE A 1001 31.43 43.58 22.49
C ILE A 1001 32.55 43.33 21.48
N ALA A 1002 32.87 42.08 21.20
CA ALA A 1002 33.88 41.63 20.26
C ALA A 1002 33.27 40.59 19.30
N ILE A 1003 33.07 40.98 18.04
CA ILE A 1003 32.43 40.14 17.01
C ILE A 1003 33.34 40.00 15.79
N ALA A 1004 33.44 38.78 15.28
CA ALA A 1004 34.11 38.47 14.03
C ALA A 1004 33.12 37.81 13.04
N ALA A 1005 32.71 38.56 12.02
CA ALA A 1005 31.78 38.11 11.00
C ALA A 1005 32.49 37.41 9.82
N VAL A 1006 31.85 36.36 9.31
CA VAL A 1006 32.26 35.68 8.06
C VAL A 1006 31.34 36.13 6.94
N GLY A 1007 31.91 36.72 5.88
CA GLY A 1007 31.20 37.33 4.77
C GLY A 1007 30.83 38.79 5.02
N ALA A 1008 29.88 39.30 4.23
CA ALA A 1008 29.34 40.64 4.40
C ALA A 1008 28.43 40.72 5.64
N LEU A 1009 28.46 41.87 6.32
CA LEU A 1009 27.75 42.13 7.56
C LEU A 1009 26.88 43.38 7.41
N SER A 1010 25.56 43.20 7.50
CA SER A 1010 24.61 44.30 7.66
C SER A 1010 24.29 44.50 9.14
N ILE A 1011 24.48 45.70 9.67
CA ILE A 1011 24.31 46.01 11.10
C ILE A 1011 23.02 46.79 11.29
N ASN A 1012 22.11 46.25 12.10
CA ASN A 1012 20.97 47.00 12.61
C ASN A 1012 21.39 47.84 13.82
N GLN A 1013 22.01 47.22 14.83
CA GLN A 1013 22.58 47.93 15.97
C GLN A 1013 23.65 47.09 16.70
N VAL A 1014 24.77 47.70 17.09
CA VAL A 1014 25.74 47.12 18.03
C VAL A 1014 25.98 48.12 19.15
N ALA A 1015 25.46 47.87 20.35
CA ALA A 1015 25.44 48.86 21.41
C ALA A 1015 25.86 48.32 22.78
N VAL A 1016 26.88 48.96 23.36
CA VAL A 1016 27.14 48.89 24.79
C VAL A 1016 26.26 49.94 25.47
N ASN A 1017 25.27 49.48 26.22
CA ASN A 1017 24.39 50.34 27.00
C ASN A 1017 25.02 50.69 28.35
N SER A 1018 24.73 51.88 28.87
CA SER A 1018 25.13 52.26 30.23
C SER A 1018 24.24 51.56 31.24
N GLY A 1019 24.84 50.88 32.23
CA GLY A 1019 24.12 50.29 33.37
C GLY A 1019 23.55 51.34 34.33
N VAL A 1020 23.97 52.61 34.16
CA VAL A 1020 23.45 53.76 34.92
C VAL A 1020 22.86 54.79 33.94
N PRO A 1021 21.56 55.11 34.03
CA PRO A 1021 20.93 56.12 33.17
C PRO A 1021 21.70 57.45 33.19
N GLY A 1022 21.96 58.02 32.01
CA GLY A 1022 22.65 59.30 31.85
C GLY A 1022 24.18 59.26 31.95
N ARG A 1023 24.80 58.08 32.17
CA ARG A 1023 26.27 57.92 32.07
C ARG A 1023 26.69 57.44 30.69
N ALA A 1024 27.94 57.73 30.33
CA ALA A 1024 28.57 57.15 29.15
C ALA A 1024 28.85 55.64 29.38
N PRO A 1025 28.65 54.80 28.34
CA PRO A 1025 28.92 53.37 28.44
C PRO A 1025 30.41 53.10 28.70
N GLN A 1026 30.70 52.06 29.47
CA GLN A 1026 32.08 51.74 29.88
C GLN A 1026 32.79 50.71 28.98
N GLY A 1027 32.04 49.87 28.25
CA GLY A 1027 32.59 48.83 27.38
C GLY A 1027 32.93 49.33 25.97
N SER A 1028 33.90 48.67 25.34
CA SER A 1028 34.35 48.94 23.96
C SER A 1028 33.68 48.00 22.95
N VAL A 1029 33.67 48.40 21.68
CA VAL A 1029 33.15 47.61 20.56
C VAL A 1029 34.27 47.31 19.57
N PHE A 1030 34.44 46.05 19.23
CA PHE A 1030 35.28 45.55 18.14
C PHE A 1030 34.42 44.73 17.18
N ILE A 1031 34.45 45.09 15.90
CA ILE A 1031 33.74 44.40 14.83
C ILE A 1031 34.73 44.14 13.70
N SER A 1032 34.92 42.89 13.33
CA SER A 1032 35.63 42.53 12.09
C SER A 1032 34.72 41.76 11.14
N ALA A 1033 34.87 41.92 9.83
CA ALA A 1033 34.20 41.08 8.83
C ALA A 1033 35.15 40.71 7.68
N THR A 1034 34.95 39.54 7.08
CA THR A 1034 35.71 39.19 5.86
C THR A 1034 35.15 39.84 4.59
N GLY A 1035 33.90 40.30 4.58
CA GLY A 1035 33.28 41.07 3.50
C GLY A 1035 32.88 42.49 3.90
N ASP A 1036 31.98 43.10 3.13
CA ASP A 1036 31.52 44.48 3.36
C ASP A 1036 30.80 44.64 4.71
N ILE A 1037 30.99 45.78 5.38
CA ILE A 1037 30.28 46.16 6.60
C ILE A 1037 29.39 47.37 6.30
N ASN A 1038 28.08 47.20 6.38
CA ASN A 1038 27.10 48.23 6.04
C ASN A 1038 26.03 48.39 7.12
N SER A 1039 25.46 49.59 7.23
CA SER A 1039 24.26 49.82 8.04
C SER A 1039 23.04 49.20 7.37
N ALA A 1040 22.17 48.53 8.14
CA ALA A 1040 20.92 47.95 7.65
C ALA A 1040 19.83 49.01 7.36
N ALA A 1041 19.98 50.20 7.93
CA ALA A 1041 19.07 51.32 7.75
C ALA A 1041 19.84 52.65 7.54
N ALA A 1042 19.14 53.67 7.05
CA ALA A 1042 19.69 55.01 6.98
C ALA A 1042 20.07 55.53 8.39
N TYR A 1043 21.15 56.30 8.47
CA TYR A 1043 21.63 56.84 9.74
C TYR A 1043 20.58 57.71 10.44
N ASN A 1044 20.35 57.44 11.72
CA ASN A 1044 19.49 58.23 12.60
C ASN A 1044 20.27 58.62 13.86
N VAL A 1045 20.44 59.93 14.10
CA VAL A 1045 21.16 60.47 15.26
C VAL A 1045 20.56 60.06 16.61
N ALA A 1046 19.26 59.78 16.66
CA ALA A 1046 18.57 59.33 17.87
C ALA A 1046 18.78 57.84 18.16
N SER A 1047 19.26 57.08 17.18
CA SER A 1047 19.55 55.65 17.30
C SER A 1047 20.82 55.31 16.50
N PRO A 1048 22.01 55.66 17.02
CA PRO A 1048 23.28 55.34 16.35
C PRO A 1048 23.41 53.83 16.11
N VAL A 1049 24.05 53.48 15.00
CA VAL A 1049 24.24 52.08 14.56
C VAL A 1049 25.24 51.35 15.45
N VAL A 1050 26.30 52.03 15.89
CA VAL A 1050 27.33 51.46 16.77
C VAL A 1050 27.57 52.39 17.97
N ILE A 1051 27.52 51.86 19.19
CA ILE A 1051 27.68 52.60 20.45
C ILE A 1051 28.67 51.86 21.36
N GLY A 1052 29.73 52.54 21.79
CA GLY A 1052 30.72 52.01 22.74
C GLY A 1052 31.68 53.09 23.23
N LYS A 1053 32.44 52.81 24.29
CA LYS A 1053 33.50 53.69 24.81
C LYS A 1053 34.60 53.93 23.78
N ASN A 1054 35.09 52.83 23.20
CA ASN A 1054 35.98 52.82 22.05
C ASN A 1054 35.31 51.98 20.96
N VAL A 1055 35.49 52.32 19.69
CA VAL A 1055 34.92 51.59 18.55
C VAL A 1055 36.03 51.29 17.54
N GLU A 1056 36.23 50.02 17.24
CA GLU A 1056 37.11 49.52 16.19
C GLU A 1056 36.29 48.69 15.19
N ILE A 1057 36.40 49.02 13.91
CA ILE A 1057 35.69 48.33 12.82
C ILE A 1057 36.72 47.99 11.72
N ASN A 1058 36.78 46.72 11.33
CA ASN A 1058 37.75 46.22 10.37
C ASN A 1058 37.06 45.35 9.31
N SER A 1059 37.30 45.60 8.02
CA SER A 1059 36.95 44.68 6.94
C SER A 1059 38.22 44.21 6.24
N SER A 1060 38.43 42.89 6.18
CA SER A 1060 39.67 42.33 5.65
C SER A 1060 39.69 42.18 4.13
N ALA A 1061 38.53 42.04 3.49
CA ALA A 1061 38.42 41.91 2.04
C ALA A 1061 37.19 42.62 1.44
N GLY A 1062 36.52 43.50 2.19
CA GLY A 1062 35.41 44.33 1.72
C GLY A 1062 35.55 45.80 2.14
N ALA A 1063 34.49 46.57 1.94
CA ALA A 1063 34.41 47.98 2.28
C ALA A 1063 33.64 48.23 3.59
N ILE A 1064 33.88 49.37 4.24
CA ILE A 1064 33.11 49.84 5.39
C ILE A 1064 32.25 51.02 4.94
N GLY A 1065 30.92 50.90 5.05
CA GLY A 1065 29.96 51.93 4.66
C GLY A 1065 29.74 52.07 3.15
N ALA A 1066 30.21 51.11 2.36
CA ALA A 1066 29.98 51.02 0.91
C ALA A 1066 29.85 49.54 0.49
N THR A 1067 29.33 49.31 -0.71
CA THR A 1067 29.32 47.99 -1.36
C THR A 1067 30.50 47.89 -2.32
N SER A 1068 31.36 46.89 -2.13
CA SER A 1068 32.46 46.61 -3.05
C SER A 1068 31.88 46.10 -4.38
N ALA A 1069 32.40 46.57 -5.52
CA ALA A 1069 32.04 45.99 -6.81
C ALA A 1069 32.51 44.53 -6.84
N VAL A 1070 31.60 43.60 -7.06
CA VAL A 1070 31.89 42.16 -7.15
C VAL A 1070 32.97 41.97 -8.22
N VAL A 1071 34.12 41.38 -7.84
CA VAL A 1071 35.08 40.80 -8.78
C VAL A 1071 34.77 39.32 -8.93
#